data_AF-A0A917TS18-F1
#
_entry.id   AF-A0A917TS18-F1
#
_cell.length_a   1.000
_cell.length_b   1.000
_cell.length_c   1.000
_cell.angle_alpha   90.00
_cell.angle_beta   90.00
_cell.angle_gamma   90.00
#
_symmetry.space_group_name_H-M   'P 1'
#
loop_
_entity.id
_entity.type
_entity.pdbx_description
1 polymer ?
#
loop_
_entity_poly.entity_id
_entity_poly.type
_entity_poly.pdbx_seq_one_letter_code
_entity_poly.pdbx_strand_id
1 'polypeptide(L)'
;MKKQLRKILITLGVLCSFFSFLSISYANDIEQGGNIDELEYKFDAGEAETKEYSAYATNMSEEYSNYFQVTVEEATVYDIRSNPYKRVGELVKSQEYERVGESGNYHKIKYGDYYGYVHKTNTRVSKGTTIENKRKNEKNSTIVIKAKKQVTVYDNSSGSFIPFGTISKDTRYTVISGSENWWKISLGGRIGYIHKSAVLAEFTKDDRYFQVTVENAVVYDIRSNPYERVGVLVKGQEYERVGESGSYHKIKYGDYYGYVHKTNTHVSKGTTIKNKRENEKNSNRVIKTKKELAIYDNSSGSFIPFGTIPKDTKYTVITGSKNWWKVVLAGRIGYIHKSATSAEFRKDDRYFQVTENAVVYDIRSNPYERVGLLVKDQEYERVGESGNYHKIKFGTYYGYVHKTNTIPITNSNFGNTSRKDFIIGTLITKDKVSVYDNTGVGSYKVFALIEEGKEIPVVGQTENWVEVNISGRYGLIHKSVISTEMLTPKNLVNPNQEYSYKDMERDISELEANYQGLITTTSIGKSVNGRNLYTVKLGRGDTEIFLNGAHHAREWLTTNLLMEMIDTYSQAYINNSQIDGYDVRDLLNKVSIWFVPMVNPDGVTLVQEGAYSTNNPQKVIEINNGSTDFSRWKANVRGVDLNRQYPAGWETIKYNRTEPSYMNHKGDAPLTEPETKAIYDFTLDHDFKTAVAYHSSGEILFWDYKLKDGSESKATSRNLADMISDKTGYSLVMPGPNQSGGGFTDWFMHSQNKPAFTPEISPPVGERPVPLSNFSSIWNQNHSIGLMLAEEAYRNRNNR
;
A
#
# COMPACT_ATOMS: atom_id res chain seq x y z
N MET A 1 28.91 13.27 -47.59
CA MET A 1 28.46 12.98 -46.20
C MET A 1 27.62 11.71 -46.21
N LYS A 2 28.06 10.66 -45.47
CA LYS A 2 27.32 9.45 -45.00
C LYS A 2 26.55 8.61 -46.06
N LYS A 3 26.56 7.28 -46.11
CA LYS A 3 27.31 6.17 -45.49
C LYS A 3 26.89 4.92 -46.31
N GLN A 4 27.80 3.98 -46.52
CA GLN A 4 27.59 2.73 -47.27
C GLN A 4 27.19 1.54 -46.35
N LEU A 5 26.44 0.60 -46.96
CA LEU A 5 26.48 -0.88 -46.85
C LEU A 5 25.70 -1.70 -45.78
N ARG A 6 24.74 -2.52 -46.31
CA ARG A 6 24.48 -4.00 -46.17
C ARG A 6 24.03 -4.58 -44.82
N LYS A 7 23.17 -5.61 -44.67
CA LYS A 7 22.39 -6.60 -45.49
C LYS A 7 21.43 -7.32 -44.45
N ILE A 8 20.12 -7.53 -44.66
CA ILE A 8 19.39 -8.70 -45.28
C ILE A 8 19.72 -10.06 -44.63
N LEU A 9 18.84 -11.01 -44.21
CA LEU A 9 17.38 -11.24 -43.96
C LEU A 9 17.31 -12.58 -43.14
N ILE A 10 16.56 -12.76 -42.04
CA ILE A 10 15.18 -13.32 -41.86
C ILE A 10 14.87 -14.63 -42.63
N THR A 11 14.12 -15.68 -42.20
CA THR A 11 13.74 -16.40 -40.96
C THR A 11 12.74 -17.50 -41.41
N LEU A 12 12.88 -18.73 -40.88
CA LEU A 12 11.88 -19.82 -40.68
C LEU A 12 10.95 -20.37 -41.80
N GLY A 13 10.89 -21.71 -41.87
CA GLY A 13 9.75 -22.50 -42.37
C GLY A 13 10.17 -23.94 -42.73
N VAL A 14 9.58 -24.95 -42.10
CA VAL A 14 10.05 -26.35 -42.01
C VAL A 14 8.95 -27.33 -42.48
N LEU A 15 9.37 -28.51 -42.98
CA LEU A 15 8.62 -29.74 -43.42
C LEU A 15 7.95 -29.65 -44.81
N CYS A 16 8.02 -30.62 -45.73
CA CYS A 16 8.36 -32.06 -45.66
C CYS A 16 8.81 -32.63 -47.03
N SER A 17 9.13 -33.93 -47.04
CA SER A 17 10.14 -34.67 -47.86
C SER A 17 9.71 -35.36 -49.18
N PHE A 18 10.73 -35.65 -50.03
CA PHE A 18 10.92 -36.76 -51.04
C PHE A 18 9.92 -36.91 -52.22
N PHE A 19 10.25 -37.12 -53.51
CA PHE A 19 11.38 -37.66 -54.28
C PHE A 19 11.31 -37.08 -55.72
N SER A 20 12.42 -36.97 -56.46
CA SER A 20 12.55 -37.44 -57.88
C SER A 20 13.81 -36.94 -58.62
N PHE A 21 14.56 -37.90 -59.17
CA PHE A 21 15.16 -37.87 -60.51
C PHE A 21 15.20 -39.33 -60.99
N LEU A 22 14.13 -39.76 -61.66
CA LEU A 22 14.25 -40.57 -62.88
C LEU A 22 13.95 -39.59 -64.03
N SER A 23 14.69 -39.74 -65.11
CA SER A 23 14.87 -38.74 -66.15
C SER A 23 13.82 -38.81 -67.26
N ILE A 24 13.41 -37.62 -67.72
CA ILE A 24 13.06 -37.23 -69.11
C ILE A 24 11.68 -37.69 -69.64
N SER A 25 10.75 -36.75 -69.79
CA SER A 25 10.42 -36.12 -71.08
C SER A 25 9.27 -35.10 -70.93
N TYR A 26 9.21 -34.17 -71.88
CA TYR A 26 8.48 -32.90 -71.92
C TYR A 26 6.94 -32.98 -71.88
N ALA A 27 6.32 -31.96 -71.27
CA ALA A 27 5.41 -30.97 -71.89
C ALA A 27 4.19 -30.58 -71.01
N ASN A 28 4.05 -29.25 -70.85
CA ASN A 28 2.84 -28.42 -70.70
C ASN A 28 1.68 -28.76 -69.73
N ASP A 29 1.41 -27.72 -68.92
CA ASP A 29 0.11 -27.08 -68.66
C ASP A 29 -0.88 -27.62 -67.60
N ILE A 30 -1.16 -26.68 -66.69
CA ILE A 30 -2.46 -26.33 -66.07
C ILE A 30 -2.94 -27.12 -64.84
N GLU A 31 -2.93 -26.37 -63.74
CA GLU A 31 -3.91 -26.17 -62.65
C GLU A 31 -4.74 -27.31 -61.98
N GLN A 32 -4.85 -27.08 -60.66
CA GLN A 32 -5.94 -27.39 -59.72
C GLN A 32 -5.97 -28.74 -58.98
N GLY A 33 -5.59 -28.68 -57.70
CA GLY A 33 -6.51 -28.86 -56.57
C GLY A 33 -6.88 -30.28 -56.13
N GLY A 34 -6.63 -30.59 -54.85
CA GLY A 34 -7.27 -31.71 -54.16
C GLY A 34 -6.37 -32.42 -53.16
N ASN A 35 -6.94 -32.87 -52.05
CA ASN A 35 -6.29 -33.27 -50.81
C ASN A 35 -6.68 -34.73 -50.44
N ILE A 36 -5.92 -35.32 -49.51
CA ILE A 36 -6.28 -36.35 -48.50
C ILE A 36 -5.97 -37.87 -48.74
N ASP A 37 -5.13 -38.38 -47.80
CA ASP A 37 -5.00 -39.66 -47.03
C ASP A 37 -4.57 -41.07 -47.53
N GLU A 38 -3.71 -41.64 -46.63
CA GLU A 38 -3.54 -43.02 -46.07
C GLU A 38 -2.82 -44.22 -46.75
N LEU A 39 -1.68 -44.59 -46.10
CA LEU A 39 -1.18 -45.90 -45.58
C LEU A 39 -0.76 -47.12 -46.47
N GLU A 40 0.30 -47.80 -45.96
CA GLU A 40 1.21 -48.83 -46.52
C GLU A 40 0.67 -50.27 -46.72
N TYR A 41 1.35 -51.09 -47.55
CA TYR A 41 1.95 -52.40 -47.14
C TYR A 41 3.00 -53.00 -48.13
N LYS A 42 3.87 -53.89 -47.61
CA LYS A 42 5.15 -54.46 -48.16
C LYS A 42 5.07 -55.80 -48.94
N PHE A 43 6.19 -56.15 -49.60
CA PHE A 43 6.57 -57.44 -50.23
C PHE A 43 7.97 -57.95 -49.77
N ASP A 44 8.34 -59.22 -50.06
CA ASP A 44 9.60 -59.89 -49.65
C ASP A 44 10.22 -60.89 -50.69
N ALA A 45 11.53 -61.18 -50.50
CA ALA A 45 12.45 -62.26 -50.97
C ALA A 45 12.92 -62.31 -52.45
N GLY A 46 14.14 -62.75 -52.89
CA GLY A 46 15.41 -63.32 -52.34
C GLY A 46 16.27 -63.86 -53.55
N GLU A 47 17.56 -63.52 -53.77
CA GLU A 47 18.88 -64.12 -53.39
C GLU A 47 19.32 -65.49 -54.00
N ALA A 48 20.42 -65.51 -54.83
CA ALA A 48 21.69 -66.25 -54.60
C ALA A 48 22.55 -66.50 -55.87
N GLU A 49 23.66 -65.76 -56.04
CA GLU A 49 24.92 -66.22 -56.69
C GLU A 49 26.08 -65.30 -56.20
N THR A 50 26.62 -65.60 -55.02
CA THR A 50 27.66 -64.82 -54.33
C THR A 50 28.65 -65.78 -53.65
N LYS A 51 29.86 -65.98 -54.19
CA LYS A 51 30.95 -66.61 -53.39
C LYS A 51 32.39 -66.40 -53.86
N GLU A 52 32.68 -66.07 -55.12
CA GLU A 52 34.08 -65.82 -55.56
C GLU A 52 34.52 -64.34 -55.55
N TYR A 53 33.58 -63.39 -55.52
CA TYR A 53 33.90 -61.97 -55.33
C TYR A 53 34.20 -61.57 -53.86
N SER A 54 33.93 -62.43 -52.87
CA SER A 54 34.07 -62.04 -51.45
C SER A 54 35.51 -62.06 -50.93
N ALA A 55 36.38 -62.95 -51.42
CA ALA A 55 37.74 -63.10 -50.87
C ALA A 55 38.69 -61.94 -51.25
N TYR A 56 38.59 -61.39 -52.47
CA TYR A 56 39.36 -60.21 -52.89
C TYR A 56 38.84 -58.90 -52.27
N ALA A 57 37.53 -58.80 -52.00
CA ALA A 57 36.96 -57.67 -51.28
C ALA A 57 37.32 -57.67 -49.78
N THR A 58 37.52 -58.85 -49.17
CA THR A 58 37.83 -58.96 -47.73
C THR A 58 39.23 -58.42 -47.42
N ASN A 59 40.25 -58.68 -48.27
CA ASN A 59 41.61 -58.18 -48.06
C ASN A 59 41.80 -56.68 -48.40
N MET A 60 41.04 -56.12 -49.34
CA MET A 60 41.00 -54.67 -49.55
C MET A 60 40.23 -53.91 -48.44
N SER A 61 39.35 -54.59 -47.69
CA SER A 61 38.58 -53.95 -46.60
C SER A 61 39.37 -53.76 -45.30
N GLU A 62 40.43 -54.54 -45.07
CA GLU A 62 41.25 -54.45 -43.84
C GLU A 62 42.30 -53.34 -43.90
N GLU A 63 42.69 -52.85 -45.08
CA GLU A 63 43.61 -51.71 -45.22
C GLU A 63 42.92 -50.34 -45.07
N TYR A 64 41.59 -50.27 -45.22
CA TYR A 64 40.80 -49.02 -45.21
C TYR A 64 39.82 -48.89 -44.03
N SER A 65 39.99 -49.65 -42.95
CA SER A 65 39.07 -49.54 -41.81
C SER A 65 39.20 -48.21 -41.06
N ASN A 66 38.05 -47.58 -40.82
CA ASN A 66 37.91 -46.39 -39.97
C ASN A 66 38.10 -46.69 -38.47
N TYR A 67 38.51 -47.89 -38.07
CA TYR A 67 38.71 -48.25 -36.67
C TYR A 67 40.10 -48.83 -36.40
N PHE A 68 40.55 -48.69 -35.16
CA PHE A 68 41.77 -49.32 -34.66
C PHE A 68 41.56 -49.83 -33.24
N GLN A 69 42.34 -50.84 -32.86
CA GLN A 69 42.41 -51.37 -31.51
C GLN A 69 43.77 -51.06 -30.90
N VAL A 70 43.79 -50.66 -29.63
CA VAL A 70 45.03 -50.38 -28.90
C VAL A 70 45.71 -51.69 -28.47
N THR A 71 47.01 -51.82 -28.71
CA THR A 71 47.79 -53.05 -28.44
C THR A 71 48.71 -52.96 -27.23
N VAL A 72 49.02 -51.74 -26.76
CA VAL A 72 49.81 -51.45 -25.56
C VAL A 72 48.90 -51.17 -24.36
N GLU A 73 49.40 -51.26 -23.12
CA GLU A 73 48.60 -51.03 -21.90
C GLU A 73 47.86 -49.68 -21.93
N GLU A 74 48.58 -48.62 -22.27
CA GLU A 74 48.03 -47.27 -22.40
C GLU A 74 48.62 -46.55 -23.63
N ALA A 75 47.77 -46.25 -24.61
CA ALA A 75 48.17 -45.46 -25.77
C ALA A 75 47.91 -43.98 -25.52
N THR A 76 48.98 -43.18 -25.41
CA THR A 76 48.87 -41.73 -25.14
C THR A 76 48.16 -41.00 -26.27
N VAL A 77 47.22 -40.12 -25.89
CA VAL A 77 46.55 -39.14 -26.75
C VAL A 77 47.25 -37.79 -26.62
N TYR A 78 47.70 -37.25 -27.76
CA TYR A 78 48.35 -35.95 -27.84
C TYR A 78 47.43 -34.88 -28.40
N ASP A 79 47.49 -33.68 -27.82
CA ASP A 79 47.02 -32.44 -28.42
C ASP A 79 48.21 -31.74 -29.09
N ILE A 80 48.22 -31.71 -30.41
CA ILE A 80 49.32 -31.19 -31.22
C ILE A 80 49.24 -29.67 -31.45
N ARG A 81 48.22 -28.99 -30.91
CA ARG A 81 48.07 -27.52 -31.03
C ARG A 81 49.07 -26.77 -30.16
N SER A 82 49.69 -27.44 -29.19
CA SER A 82 50.77 -26.90 -28.38
C SER A 82 52.13 -27.38 -28.89
N ASN A 83 53.17 -26.56 -28.71
CA ASN A 83 54.56 -26.96 -28.90
C ASN A 83 55.32 -26.87 -27.56
N PRO A 84 55.86 -27.97 -27.00
CA PRO A 84 55.78 -29.35 -27.49
C PRO A 84 54.35 -29.93 -27.40
N TYR A 85 54.10 -31.05 -28.09
CA TYR A 85 52.81 -31.74 -28.05
C TYR A 85 52.41 -32.10 -26.62
N LYS A 86 51.19 -31.73 -26.22
CA LYS A 86 50.71 -31.94 -24.86
C LYS A 86 50.02 -33.29 -24.75
N ARG A 87 50.39 -34.09 -23.74
CA ARG A 87 49.64 -35.29 -23.34
C ARG A 87 48.32 -34.87 -22.73
N VAL A 88 47.20 -35.34 -23.27
CA VAL A 88 45.85 -34.96 -22.82
C VAL A 88 45.04 -36.11 -22.24
N GLY A 89 45.43 -37.36 -22.52
CA GLY A 89 44.83 -38.57 -21.96
C GLY A 89 45.49 -39.83 -22.50
N GLU A 90 44.94 -41.00 -22.16
CA GLU A 90 45.34 -42.31 -22.71
C GLU A 90 44.12 -43.12 -23.15
N LEU A 91 44.35 -44.05 -24.08
CA LEU A 91 43.40 -45.07 -24.51
C LEU A 91 43.82 -46.44 -23.95
N VAL A 92 42.85 -47.28 -23.60
CA VAL A 92 43.05 -48.54 -22.88
C VAL A 92 43.30 -49.70 -23.86
N LYS A 93 44.20 -50.63 -23.51
CA LYS A 93 44.49 -51.85 -24.27
C LYS A 93 43.24 -52.66 -24.62
N SER A 94 43.25 -53.29 -25.79
CA SER A 94 42.18 -54.14 -26.31
C SER A 94 40.84 -53.44 -26.56
N GLN A 95 40.73 -52.13 -26.29
CA GLN A 95 39.57 -51.33 -26.67
C GLN A 95 39.70 -50.81 -28.11
N GLU A 96 38.57 -50.70 -28.78
CA GLU A 96 38.47 -50.18 -30.15
C GLU A 96 38.00 -48.72 -30.16
N TYR A 97 38.47 -47.97 -31.15
CA TYR A 97 38.18 -46.53 -31.32
C TYR A 97 37.99 -46.16 -32.78
N GLU A 98 37.17 -45.14 -33.02
CA GLU A 98 36.96 -44.58 -34.35
C GLU A 98 38.08 -43.61 -34.72
N ARG A 99 38.65 -43.84 -35.90
CA ARG A 99 39.58 -42.95 -36.60
C ARG A 99 38.78 -42.04 -37.51
N VAL A 100 38.96 -40.73 -37.33
CA VAL A 100 38.31 -39.70 -38.16
C VAL A 100 39.28 -39.05 -39.16
N GLY A 101 40.52 -39.54 -39.22
CA GLY A 101 41.56 -39.11 -40.15
C GLY A 101 42.94 -39.57 -39.70
N GLU A 102 43.96 -39.16 -40.44
CA GLU A 102 45.36 -39.49 -40.14
C GLU A 102 46.27 -38.29 -40.34
N SER A 103 47.41 -38.29 -39.65
CA SER A 103 48.46 -37.28 -39.82
C SER A 103 49.81 -37.92 -39.57
N GLY A 104 50.53 -38.26 -40.65
CA GLY A 104 51.78 -39.01 -40.59
C GLY A 104 51.62 -40.34 -39.84
N ASN A 105 52.40 -40.52 -38.78
CA ASN A 105 52.39 -41.73 -37.94
C ASN A 105 51.30 -41.72 -36.84
N TYR A 106 50.28 -40.87 -36.94
CA TYR A 106 49.21 -40.76 -35.93
C TYR A 106 47.81 -40.98 -36.51
N HIS A 107 46.98 -41.70 -35.75
CA HIS A 107 45.52 -41.70 -35.88
C HIS A 107 44.94 -40.41 -35.31
N LYS A 108 44.03 -39.78 -36.05
CA LYS A 108 43.26 -38.63 -35.58
C LYS A 108 41.92 -39.13 -35.03
N ILE A 109 41.60 -38.78 -33.79
CA ILE A 109 40.37 -39.16 -33.10
C ILE A 109 39.60 -37.94 -32.60
N LYS A 110 38.27 -38.05 -32.46
CA LYS A 110 37.46 -37.02 -31.77
C LYS A 110 37.76 -37.03 -30.27
N TYR A 111 38.10 -35.88 -29.69
CA TYR A 111 38.45 -35.72 -28.27
C TYR A 111 37.78 -34.44 -27.73
N GLY A 112 36.50 -34.54 -27.37
CA GLY A 112 35.69 -33.39 -26.96
C GLY A 112 35.35 -32.45 -28.13
N ASP A 113 35.80 -31.19 -28.06
CA ASP A 113 35.65 -30.16 -29.10
C ASP A 113 36.85 -30.07 -30.05
N TYR A 114 37.86 -30.92 -29.87
CA TYR A 114 39.05 -30.93 -30.71
C TYR A 114 39.45 -32.36 -31.09
N TYR A 115 40.58 -32.49 -31.80
CA TYR A 115 41.10 -33.78 -32.24
C TYR A 115 42.31 -34.20 -31.40
N GLY A 116 42.28 -35.43 -30.92
CA GLY A 116 43.43 -36.09 -30.29
C GLY A 116 44.21 -36.92 -31.31
N TYR A 117 45.50 -37.12 -31.06
CA TYR A 117 46.39 -37.87 -31.95
C TYR A 117 47.06 -39.03 -31.21
N VAL A 118 46.95 -40.24 -31.75
CA VAL A 118 47.44 -41.49 -31.15
C VAL A 118 48.40 -42.17 -32.11
N HIS A 119 49.59 -42.56 -31.66
CA HIS A 119 50.63 -43.08 -32.55
C HIS A 119 50.27 -44.47 -33.09
N LYS A 120 50.44 -44.68 -34.41
CA LYS A 120 50.00 -45.90 -35.12
C LYS A 120 50.68 -47.18 -34.62
N THR A 121 51.94 -47.11 -34.19
CA THR A 121 52.70 -48.29 -33.69
C THR A 121 52.09 -48.93 -32.44
N ASN A 122 51.23 -48.20 -31.71
CA ASN A 122 50.61 -48.66 -30.47
C ASN A 122 49.25 -49.32 -30.72
N THR A 123 48.96 -49.64 -31.97
CA THR A 123 47.63 -50.06 -32.42
C THR A 123 47.70 -51.11 -33.53
N ARG A 124 46.58 -51.77 -33.77
CA ARG A 124 46.33 -52.59 -34.98
C ARG A 124 45.01 -52.19 -35.61
N VAL A 125 44.83 -52.50 -36.90
CA VAL A 125 43.55 -52.28 -37.58
C VAL A 125 42.45 -53.15 -36.94
N SER A 126 41.24 -52.62 -36.86
CA SER A 126 40.06 -53.29 -36.28
C SER A 126 38.81 -52.97 -37.12
N LYS A 127 37.75 -53.78 -37.02
CA LYS A 127 36.46 -53.56 -37.69
C LYS A 127 35.47 -52.74 -36.85
N GLY A 128 35.82 -52.37 -35.62
CA GLY A 128 34.99 -51.56 -34.73
C GLY A 128 33.69 -52.23 -34.28
N THR A 129 33.66 -53.58 -34.29
CA THR A 129 32.49 -54.41 -33.97
C THR A 129 32.24 -54.55 -32.47
N THR A 130 33.23 -54.24 -31.62
CA THR A 130 33.08 -54.31 -30.15
C THR A 130 32.56 -53.00 -29.54
N ILE A 131 32.40 -51.95 -30.34
CA ILE A 131 31.98 -50.63 -29.85
C ILE A 131 30.45 -50.54 -29.83
N GLU A 132 29.86 -50.66 -28.64
CA GLU A 132 28.42 -50.50 -28.43
C GLU A 132 28.02 -49.03 -28.18
N ASN A 133 28.86 -48.27 -27.47
CA ASN A 133 28.62 -46.89 -27.07
C ASN A 133 29.02 -45.84 -28.12
N LYS A 134 28.77 -46.11 -29.42
CA LYS A 134 29.11 -45.16 -30.50
C LYS A 134 28.36 -43.83 -30.32
N ARG A 135 29.09 -42.71 -30.45
CA ARG A 135 28.47 -41.38 -30.51
C ARG A 135 27.73 -41.22 -31.84
N LYS A 136 26.48 -40.76 -31.78
CA LYS A 136 25.66 -40.52 -32.98
C LYS A 136 25.65 -39.01 -33.27
N ASN A 137 24.52 -38.36 -33.03
CA ASN A 137 24.27 -36.95 -33.37
C ASN A 137 24.22 -36.03 -32.14
N GLU A 138 24.73 -36.45 -30.97
CA GLU A 138 24.71 -35.60 -29.78
C GLU A 138 25.64 -34.40 -29.91
N LYS A 139 25.08 -33.19 -29.76
CA LYS A 139 25.86 -31.94 -29.68
C LYS A 139 26.52 -31.81 -28.32
N ASN A 140 27.71 -31.22 -28.29
CA ASN A 140 28.36 -30.83 -27.04
C ASN A 140 27.57 -29.69 -26.39
N SER A 141 27.55 -29.66 -25.06
CA SER A 141 27.01 -28.54 -24.27
C SER A 141 28.01 -27.38 -24.23
N THR A 142 27.60 -26.24 -23.67
CA THR A 142 28.51 -25.10 -23.38
C THR A 142 29.36 -25.30 -22.11
N ILE A 143 29.14 -26.40 -21.38
CA ILE A 143 29.82 -26.65 -20.11
C ILE A 143 31.22 -27.21 -20.38
N VAL A 144 32.23 -26.48 -19.93
CA VAL A 144 33.63 -26.91 -19.92
C VAL A 144 34.00 -27.37 -18.52
N ILE A 145 34.62 -28.53 -18.43
CA ILE A 145 35.16 -29.08 -17.19
C ILE A 145 36.69 -29.11 -17.25
N LYS A 146 37.32 -29.00 -16.10
CA LYS A 146 38.77 -29.14 -15.92
C LYS A 146 39.07 -30.30 -14.97
N ALA A 147 39.91 -31.23 -15.42
CA ALA A 147 40.31 -32.39 -14.63
C ALA A 147 41.15 -31.99 -13.40
N LYS A 148 40.70 -32.35 -12.17
CA LYS A 148 41.44 -32.09 -10.92
C LYS A 148 42.66 -33.02 -10.76
N LYS A 149 42.57 -34.21 -11.35
CA LYS A 149 43.54 -35.30 -11.37
C LYS A 149 43.35 -36.08 -12.68
N GLN A 150 44.14 -37.11 -12.95
CA GLN A 150 43.83 -38.04 -14.05
C GLN A 150 42.46 -38.68 -13.81
N VAL A 151 41.56 -38.60 -14.79
CA VAL A 151 40.17 -39.03 -14.70
C VAL A 151 39.92 -40.18 -15.64
N THR A 152 39.47 -41.31 -15.10
CA THR A 152 39.06 -42.48 -15.90
C THR A 152 37.71 -42.21 -16.56
N VAL A 153 37.61 -42.56 -17.84
CA VAL A 153 36.41 -42.51 -18.66
C VAL A 153 35.84 -43.91 -18.80
N TYR A 154 34.58 -44.07 -18.40
CA TYR A 154 33.91 -45.37 -18.36
C TYR A 154 32.87 -45.50 -19.47
N ASP A 155 32.82 -46.68 -20.06
CA ASP A 155 31.71 -47.18 -20.85
C ASP A 155 30.71 -47.83 -19.89
N ASN A 156 29.41 -47.67 -20.15
CA ASN A 156 28.36 -48.30 -19.35
C ASN A 156 27.33 -49.07 -20.21
N SER A 157 27.63 -49.35 -21.48
CA SER A 157 26.69 -50.03 -22.39
C SER A 157 26.30 -51.42 -21.89
N SER A 158 27.22 -52.12 -21.21
CA SER A 158 27.00 -53.45 -20.63
C SER A 158 26.28 -53.44 -19.27
N GLY A 159 25.91 -52.27 -18.76
CA GLY A 159 25.38 -52.09 -17.40
C GLY A 159 26.45 -52.03 -16.30
N SER A 160 27.72 -52.29 -16.62
CA SER A 160 28.87 -52.12 -15.72
C SER A 160 29.81 -51.02 -16.23
N PHE A 161 30.45 -50.27 -15.33
CA PHE A 161 31.39 -49.22 -15.69
C PHE A 161 32.76 -49.79 -16.08
N ILE A 162 33.01 -49.92 -17.38
CA ILE A 162 34.25 -50.47 -17.96
C ILE A 162 35.17 -49.32 -18.40
N PRO A 163 36.40 -49.18 -17.87
CA PRO A 163 37.35 -48.17 -18.32
C PRO A 163 37.70 -48.34 -19.80
N PHE A 164 37.63 -47.25 -20.58
CA PHE A 164 38.11 -47.25 -21.96
C PHE A 164 38.94 -46.00 -22.31
N GLY A 165 39.32 -45.19 -21.34
CA GLY A 165 40.28 -44.11 -21.57
C GLY A 165 40.47 -43.23 -20.35
N THR A 166 41.39 -42.29 -20.45
CA THR A 166 41.68 -41.33 -19.39
C THR A 166 41.74 -39.90 -19.93
N ILE A 167 41.49 -38.93 -19.04
CA ILE A 167 41.73 -37.50 -19.26
C ILE A 167 42.81 -37.08 -18.26
N SER A 168 43.93 -36.55 -18.75
CA SER A 168 45.04 -36.10 -17.90
C SER A 168 44.64 -34.93 -17.00
N LYS A 169 45.34 -34.77 -15.87
CA LYS A 169 45.17 -33.64 -14.96
C LYS A 169 45.32 -32.30 -15.72
N ASP A 170 44.54 -31.30 -15.33
CA ASP A 170 44.52 -29.96 -15.91
C ASP A 170 44.08 -29.89 -17.39
N THR A 171 43.64 -31.00 -17.98
CA THR A 171 43.00 -31.00 -19.30
C THR A 171 41.58 -30.44 -19.20
N ARG A 172 41.27 -29.50 -20.09
CA ARG A 172 39.92 -28.98 -20.30
C ARG A 172 39.17 -29.88 -21.28
N TYR A 173 37.91 -30.14 -20.98
CA TYR A 173 37.04 -31.01 -21.76
C TYR A 173 35.62 -30.47 -21.82
N THR A 174 34.98 -30.57 -22.97
CA THR A 174 33.57 -30.17 -23.13
C THR A 174 32.66 -31.37 -22.96
N VAL A 175 31.62 -31.23 -22.15
CA VAL A 175 30.69 -32.33 -21.87
C VAL A 175 29.49 -32.30 -22.82
N ILE A 176 28.85 -33.44 -23.03
CA ILE A 176 27.60 -33.57 -23.79
C ILE A 176 26.41 -33.20 -22.90
N SER A 177 26.33 -33.82 -21.73
CA SER A 177 25.27 -33.60 -20.74
C SER A 177 25.71 -34.12 -19.37
N GLY A 178 24.90 -33.95 -18.32
CA GLY A 178 25.20 -34.47 -16.98
C GLY A 178 23.97 -34.98 -16.25
N SER A 179 24.17 -35.99 -15.41
CA SER A 179 23.22 -36.48 -14.41
C SER A 179 23.62 -35.98 -13.02
N GLU A 180 23.07 -36.51 -11.92
CA GLU A 180 23.41 -36.10 -10.55
C GLU A 180 24.92 -36.20 -10.28
N ASN A 181 25.50 -37.39 -10.50
CA ASN A 181 26.90 -37.71 -10.15
C ASN A 181 27.86 -37.84 -11.34
N TRP A 182 27.36 -37.89 -12.58
CA TRP A 182 28.17 -38.19 -13.76
C TRP A 182 28.05 -37.13 -14.86
N TRP A 183 29.16 -36.89 -15.57
CA TRP A 183 29.17 -36.18 -16.86
C TRP A 183 29.23 -37.18 -18.00
N LYS A 184 28.38 -36.99 -19.02
CA LYS A 184 28.44 -37.68 -20.31
C LYS A 184 29.37 -36.90 -21.23
N ILE A 185 30.38 -37.55 -21.79
CA ILE A 185 31.40 -36.96 -22.66
C ILE A 185 31.59 -37.77 -23.96
N SER A 186 32.32 -37.23 -24.92
CA SER A 186 32.72 -37.95 -26.14
C SER A 186 34.22 -38.16 -26.18
N LEU A 187 34.68 -39.41 -26.24
CA LEU A 187 36.09 -39.78 -26.35
C LEU A 187 36.27 -40.82 -27.46
N GLY A 188 37.10 -40.55 -28.46
CA GLY A 188 37.47 -41.52 -29.51
C GLY A 188 36.29 -42.03 -30.36
N GLY A 189 35.28 -41.17 -30.60
CA GLY A 189 34.03 -41.55 -31.29
C GLY A 189 33.00 -42.27 -30.39
N ARG A 190 33.32 -42.46 -29.11
CA ARG A 190 32.48 -43.17 -28.13
C ARG A 190 31.89 -42.24 -27.08
N ILE A 191 30.78 -42.64 -26.48
CA ILE A 191 30.13 -42.00 -25.34
C ILE A 191 30.76 -42.53 -24.05
N GLY A 192 31.36 -41.65 -23.25
CA GLY A 192 31.95 -42.00 -21.97
C GLY A 192 31.32 -41.26 -20.80
N TYR A 193 31.50 -41.81 -19.60
CA TYR A 193 31.04 -41.21 -18.35
C TYR A 193 32.22 -40.96 -17.40
N ILE A 194 32.23 -39.79 -16.77
CA ILE A 194 33.21 -39.42 -15.75
C ILE A 194 32.50 -38.87 -14.52
N HIS A 195 33.06 -39.14 -13.34
CA HIS A 195 32.43 -38.73 -12.08
C HIS A 195 32.64 -37.23 -11.81
N LYS A 196 31.59 -36.50 -11.44
CA LYS A 196 31.64 -35.03 -11.24
C LYS A 196 32.67 -34.61 -10.18
N SER A 197 32.87 -35.42 -9.14
CA SER A 197 33.83 -35.09 -8.07
C SER A 197 35.28 -34.99 -8.58
N ALA A 198 35.63 -35.68 -9.67
CA ALA A 198 36.97 -35.72 -10.23
C ALA A 198 37.33 -34.49 -11.09
N VAL A 199 36.35 -33.61 -11.36
CA VAL A 199 36.51 -32.45 -12.25
C VAL A 199 35.93 -31.18 -11.62
N LEU A 200 36.33 -30.01 -12.12
CA LEU A 200 35.72 -28.71 -11.81
C LEU A 200 34.95 -28.25 -13.04
N ALA A 201 33.64 -28.03 -12.91
CA ALA A 201 32.90 -27.28 -13.93
C ALA A 201 33.33 -25.82 -13.85
N GLU A 202 33.75 -25.25 -14.98
CA GLU A 202 34.14 -23.86 -15.05
C GLU A 202 32.90 -22.98 -15.18
N PHE A 203 32.83 -21.92 -14.37
CA PHE A 203 31.80 -20.90 -14.51
C PHE A 203 32.04 -20.10 -15.79
N THR A 204 30.98 -19.92 -16.55
CA THR A 204 30.93 -19.01 -17.68
C THR A 204 30.49 -17.61 -17.22
N LYS A 205 30.66 -16.61 -18.07
CA LYS A 205 30.16 -15.25 -17.81
C LYS A 205 28.63 -15.21 -17.66
N ASP A 206 27.93 -16.14 -18.30
CA ASP A 206 26.46 -16.19 -18.37
C ASP A 206 25.83 -16.93 -17.18
N ASP A 207 26.64 -17.61 -16.36
CA ASP A 207 26.16 -18.30 -15.16
C ASP A 207 25.76 -17.29 -14.06
N ARG A 208 24.47 -17.33 -13.73
CA ARG A 208 23.83 -16.44 -12.74
C ARG A 208 23.72 -17.01 -11.34
N TYR A 209 23.88 -18.32 -11.16
CA TYR A 209 23.70 -18.98 -9.86
C TYR A 209 24.80 -19.99 -9.55
N PHE A 210 25.05 -20.19 -8.26
CA PHE A 210 25.92 -21.23 -7.74
C PHE A 210 25.30 -21.91 -6.52
N GLN A 211 25.68 -23.15 -6.27
CA GLN A 211 25.38 -23.88 -5.03
C GLN A 211 26.66 -24.03 -4.21
N VAL A 212 26.54 -23.88 -2.89
CA VAL A 212 27.68 -24.03 -1.96
C VAL A 212 27.92 -25.50 -1.66
N THR A 213 29.17 -25.94 -1.71
CA THR A 213 29.56 -27.36 -1.54
C THR A 213 30.25 -27.69 -0.22
N VAL A 214 30.61 -26.67 0.56
CA VAL A 214 31.31 -26.80 1.85
C VAL A 214 30.42 -26.35 3.00
N GLU A 215 30.60 -26.87 4.21
CA GLU A 215 29.74 -26.57 5.38
C GLU A 215 29.58 -25.07 5.63
N ASN A 216 30.68 -24.32 5.53
CA ASN A 216 30.72 -22.88 5.82
C ASN A 216 31.52 -22.13 4.75
N ALA A 217 30.86 -21.72 3.66
CA ALA A 217 31.53 -20.90 2.64
C ALA A 217 31.62 -19.45 3.12
N VAL A 218 32.83 -19.01 3.45
CA VAL A 218 33.08 -17.65 3.95
C VAL A 218 32.77 -16.60 2.88
N VAL A 219 32.07 -15.54 3.30
CA VAL A 219 31.86 -14.32 2.52
C VAL A 219 32.86 -13.28 3.00
N TYR A 220 33.68 -12.78 2.09
CA TYR A 220 34.69 -11.76 2.36
C TYR A 220 34.22 -10.38 1.90
N ASP A 221 34.58 -9.35 2.67
CA ASP A 221 34.69 -7.98 2.17
C ASP A 221 36.14 -7.74 1.76
N ILE A 222 36.35 -7.47 0.48
CA ILE A 222 37.68 -7.27 -0.09
C ILE A 222 38.13 -5.81 -0.09
N ARG A 223 37.30 -4.90 0.45
CA ARG A 223 37.66 -3.48 0.60
C ARG A 223 38.61 -3.24 1.78
N SER A 224 38.65 -4.18 2.73
CA SER A 224 39.59 -4.17 3.85
C SER A 224 40.88 -4.90 3.47
N ASN A 225 42.01 -4.49 4.07
CA ASN A 225 43.26 -5.25 4.00
C ASN A 225 43.77 -5.52 5.43
N PRO A 226 43.79 -6.79 5.90
CA PRO A 226 43.39 -8.01 5.20
C PRO A 226 41.88 -8.10 4.93
N TYR A 227 41.47 -9.02 4.04
CA TYR A 227 40.05 -9.28 3.74
C TYR A 227 39.30 -9.70 5.01
N GLU A 228 38.18 -9.05 5.28
CA GLU A 228 37.39 -9.28 6.49
C GLU A 228 36.29 -10.31 6.23
N ARG A 229 36.08 -11.24 7.18
CA ARG A 229 34.92 -12.14 7.16
C ARG A 229 33.67 -11.34 7.51
N VAL A 230 32.76 -11.23 6.55
CA VAL A 230 31.47 -10.55 6.75
C VAL A 230 30.29 -11.51 6.86
N GLY A 231 30.48 -12.81 6.65
CA GLY A 231 29.43 -13.80 6.86
C GLY A 231 29.80 -15.17 6.32
N VAL A 232 28.82 -16.08 6.34
CA VAL A 232 28.95 -17.44 5.81
C VAL A 232 27.70 -17.80 5.02
N LEU A 233 27.89 -18.56 3.94
CA LEU A 233 26.82 -19.22 3.19
C LEU A 233 26.77 -20.71 3.53
N VAL A 234 25.56 -21.26 3.60
CA VAL A 234 25.26 -22.62 4.08
C VAL A 234 25.39 -23.63 2.94
N LYS A 235 25.96 -24.80 3.23
CA LYS A 235 26.09 -25.92 2.28
C LYS A 235 24.75 -26.34 1.68
N GLY A 236 24.76 -26.68 0.40
CA GLY A 236 23.58 -27.15 -0.34
C GLY A 236 22.58 -26.06 -0.70
N GLN A 237 22.74 -24.83 -0.20
CA GLN A 237 21.92 -23.70 -0.61
C GLN A 237 22.42 -23.08 -1.91
N GLU A 238 21.48 -22.55 -2.70
CA GLU A 238 21.75 -21.83 -3.94
C GLU A 238 21.71 -20.31 -3.73
N TYR A 239 22.54 -19.59 -4.50
CA TYR A 239 22.72 -18.15 -4.38
C TYR A 239 22.92 -17.50 -5.74
N GLU A 240 22.48 -16.24 -5.86
CA GLU A 240 22.69 -15.44 -7.05
C GLU A 240 24.10 -14.85 -7.08
N ARG A 241 24.76 -14.99 -8.23
CA ARG A 241 26.01 -14.34 -8.58
C ARG A 241 25.71 -13.12 -9.42
N VAL A 242 26.15 -11.95 -8.96
CA VAL A 242 26.00 -10.66 -9.69
C VAL A 242 27.26 -10.25 -10.45
N GLY A 243 28.32 -11.05 -10.36
CA GLY A 243 29.58 -10.85 -11.10
C GLY A 243 30.72 -11.70 -10.54
N GLU A 244 31.95 -11.33 -10.86
CA GLU A 244 33.15 -11.98 -10.34
C GLU A 244 34.32 -11.02 -10.15
N SER A 245 35.30 -11.46 -9.36
CA SER A 245 36.62 -10.85 -9.25
C SER A 245 37.64 -11.97 -9.05
N GLY A 246 38.46 -12.24 -10.07
CA GLY A 246 39.43 -13.34 -10.06
C GLY A 246 38.80 -14.70 -9.70
N SER A 247 39.25 -15.29 -8.60
CA SER A 247 38.76 -16.58 -8.09
C SER A 247 37.49 -16.49 -7.24
N TYR A 248 36.81 -15.35 -7.20
CA TYR A 248 35.64 -15.12 -6.34
C TYR A 248 34.37 -14.80 -7.14
N HIS A 249 33.24 -15.33 -6.68
CA HIS A 249 31.90 -14.85 -7.02
C HIS A 249 31.62 -13.54 -6.29
N LYS A 250 31.08 -12.55 -6.99
CA LYS A 250 30.55 -11.32 -6.41
C LYS A 250 29.06 -11.52 -6.12
N ILE A 251 28.65 -11.28 -4.88
CA ILE A 251 27.25 -11.40 -4.42
C ILE A 251 26.78 -10.10 -3.79
N LYS A 252 25.48 -9.81 -3.82
CA LYS A 252 24.91 -8.65 -3.09
C LYS A 252 24.86 -8.97 -1.59
N TYR A 253 25.45 -8.14 -0.74
CA TYR A 253 25.50 -8.34 0.72
C TYR A 253 25.09 -7.05 1.43
N GLY A 254 23.84 -6.98 1.91
CA GLY A 254 23.26 -5.72 2.39
C GLY A 254 23.34 -4.62 1.33
N ASP A 255 24.01 -3.51 1.66
CA ASP A 255 24.21 -2.37 0.76
C ASP A 255 25.46 -2.49 -0.13
N TYR A 256 26.39 -3.40 0.17
CA TYR A 256 27.64 -3.58 -0.58
C TYR A 256 27.71 -4.97 -1.25
N TYR A 257 28.92 -5.38 -1.67
CA TYR A 257 29.16 -6.66 -2.32
C TYR A 257 30.08 -7.54 -1.48
N GLY A 258 29.66 -8.79 -1.29
CA GLY A 258 30.48 -9.84 -0.69
C GLY A 258 31.13 -10.72 -1.75
N TYR A 259 32.20 -11.42 -1.36
CA TYR A 259 33.00 -12.26 -2.25
C TYR A 259 33.15 -13.68 -1.71
N VAL A 260 32.79 -14.67 -2.51
CA VAL A 260 32.81 -16.10 -2.14
C VAL A 260 33.70 -16.87 -3.10
N HIS A 261 34.62 -17.68 -2.59
CA HIS A 261 35.61 -18.36 -3.44
C HIS A 261 34.98 -19.45 -4.32
N LYS A 262 35.30 -19.45 -5.62
CA LYS A 262 34.70 -20.33 -6.64
C LYS A 262 34.87 -21.81 -6.34
N THR A 263 35.98 -22.22 -5.73
CA THR A 263 36.25 -23.65 -5.42
C THR A 263 35.33 -24.24 -4.36
N ASN A 264 34.61 -23.40 -3.61
CA ASN A 264 33.67 -23.81 -2.58
C ASN A 264 32.24 -23.97 -3.13
N THR A 265 32.11 -23.99 -4.46
CA THR A 265 30.83 -23.91 -5.15
C THR A 265 30.83 -24.73 -6.44
N HIS A 266 29.64 -24.93 -7.00
CA HIS A 266 29.48 -25.35 -8.40
C HIS A 266 28.34 -24.60 -9.08
N VAL A 267 28.32 -24.64 -10.42
CA VAL A 267 27.27 -24.02 -11.25
C VAL A 267 25.88 -24.56 -10.86
N SER A 268 24.89 -23.68 -10.79
CA SER A 268 23.49 -23.99 -10.48
C SER A 268 22.54 -23.22 -11.41
N LYS A 269 21.29 -23.67 -11.51
CA LYS A 269 20.20 -22.98 -12.21
C LYS A 269 19.35 -22.08 -11.30
N GLY A 270 19.59 -22.08 -9.99
CA GLY A 270 18.85 -21.27 -9.01
C GLY A 270 17.37 -21.65 -8.86
N THR A 271 17.03 -22.92 -9.15
CA THR A 271 15.65 -23.44 -9.16
C THR A 271 15.11 -23.74 -7.76
N THR A 272 15.98 -23.87 -6.75
CA THR A 272 15.56 -24.10 -5.35
C THR A 272 15.25 -22.81 -4.58
N ILE A 273 15.65 -21.66 -5.13
CA ILE A 273 15.49 -20.36 -4.47
C ILE A 273 14.05 -19.86 -4.61
N LYS A 274 13.29 -19.91 -3.51
CA LYS A 274 11.92 -19.40 -3.44
C LYS A 274 11.83 -17.96 -2.92
N ASN A 275 12.76 -17.56 -2.06
CA ASN A 275 12.80 -16.25 -1.41
C ASN A 275 13.62 -15.21 -2.20
N LYS A 276 13.48 -15.15 -3.53
CA LYS A 276 14.20 -14.15 -4.35
C LYS A 276 13.71 -12.75 -4.01
N ARG A 277 14.63 -11.78 -4.01
CA ARG A 277 14.28 -10.36 -3.92
C ARG A 277 13.76 -9.89 -5.27
N GLU A 278 12.62 -9.21 -5.28
CA GLU A 278 12.03 -8.65 -6.50
C GLU A 278 12.22 -7.13 -6.51
N ASN A 279 11.31 -6.39 -5.88
CA ASN A 279 11.23 -4.93 -5.97
C ASN A 279 11.43 -4.22 -4.61
N GLU A 280 11.66 -4.95 -3.52
CA GLU A 280 11.74 -4.34 -2.20
C GLU A 280 13.01 -3.52 -2.04
N LYS A 281 12.87 -2.22 -1.75
CA LYS A 281 14.00 -1.34 -1.44
C LYS A 281 14.43 -1.50 0.01
N ASN A 282 15.72 -1.32 0.27
CA ASN A 282 16.22 -1.23 1.63
C ASN A 282 15.65 0.04 2.29
N SER A 283 15.31 -0.05 3.58
CA SER A 283 15.01 1.14 4.36
C SER A 283 16.31 1.87 4.72
N ASN A 284 16.20 3.08 5.26
CA ASN A 284 17.34 3.78 5.88
C ASN A 284 17.67 3.26 7.29
N ARG A 285 17.06 2.15 7.74
CA ARG A 285 17.30 1.56 9.05
C ARG A 285 18.54 0.67 9.01
N VAL A 286 19.47 0.97 9.91
CA VAL A 286 20.63 0.13 10.22
C VAL A 286 20.45 -0.47 11.61
N ILE A 287 20.74 -1.76 11.71
CA ILE A 287 20.79 -2.50 12.97
C ILE A 287 22.24 -2.90 13.26
N LYS A 288 22.54 -3.17 14.53
CA LYS A 288 23.81 -3.78 14.95
C LYS A 288 23.56 -5.10 15.65
N THR A 289 24.23 -6.16 15.21
CA THR A 289 24.08 -7.52 15.77
C THR A 289 24.76 -7.64 17.14
N LYS A 290 24.08 -8.27 18.12
CA LYS A 290 24.62 -8.48 19.49
C LYS A 290 25.47 -9.75 19.60
N LYS A 291 25.29 -10.70 18.67
CA LYS A 291 25.98 -11.99 18.55
C LYS A 291 26.00 -12.41 17.09
N GLU A 292 26.68 -13.50 16.73
CA GLU A 292 26.56 -14.09 15.37
C GLU A 292 25.11 -14.59 15.18
N LEU A 293 24.48 -14.17 14.07
CA LEU A 293 23.08 -14.44 13.78
C LEU A 293 22.93 -15.25 12.50
N ALA A 294 22.12 -16.30 12.55
CA ALA A 294 21.62 -16.94 11.36
C ALA A 294 20.55 -16.06 10.68
N ILE A 295 20.58 -16.06 9.35
CA ILE A 295 19.54 -15.49 8.49
C ILE A 295 18.68 -16.65 8.00
N TYR A 296 17.38 -16.54 8.23
CA TYR A 296 16.43 -17.60 7.93
C TYR A 296 15.58 -17.29 6.70
N ASP A 297 15.34 -18.30 5.88
CA ASP A 297 14.32 -18.38 4.85
C ASP A 297 13.05 -18.97 5.47
N ASN A 298 11.89 -18.37 5.25
CA ASN A 298 10.61 -18.85 5.75
C ASN A 298 9.61 -19.24 4.63
N SER A 299 10.07 -19.32 3.39
CA SER A 299 9.24 -19.61 2.21
C SER A 299 8.59 -21.02 2.21
N SER A 300 9.07 -21.93 3.07
CA SER A 300 8.49 -23.26 3.28
C SER A 300 7.51 -23.31 4.47
N GLY A 301 7.27 -22.20 5.16
CA GLY A 301 6.56 -22.17 6.44
C GLY A 301 7.43 -22.51 7.66
N SER A 302 8.66 -22.99 7.46
CA SER A 302 9.66 -23.23 8.50
C SER A 302 10.86 -22.31 8.32
N PHE A 303 11.50 -21.90 9.42
CA PHE A 303 12.70 -21.06 9.37
C PHE A 303 13.96 -21.89 9.09
N ILE A 304 14.42 -21.88 7.85
CA ILE A 304 15.61 -22.63 7.40
C ILE A 304 16.80 -21.66 7.27
N PRO A 305 17.93 -21.90 7.96
CA PRO A 305 19.09 -21.02 7.86
C PRO A 305 19.74 -21.12 6.49
N PHE A 306 20.10 -19.98 5.89
CA PHE A 306 20.82 -19.93 4.61
C PHE A 306 22.02 -18.97 4.62
N GLY A 307 22.36 -18.39 5.76
CA GLY A 307 23.61 -17.66 5.93
C GLY A 307 23.74 -17.04 7.32
N THR A 308 24.86 -16.37 7.58
CA THR A 308 25.10 -15.71 8.87
C THR A 308 25.60 -14.27 8.74
N ILE A 309 25.35 -13.49 9.79
CA ILE A 309 25.89 -12.16 10.02
C ILE A 309 26.74 -12.23 11.30
N PRO A 310 28.03 -11.83 11.28
CA PRO A 310 28.88 -11.81 12.46
C PRO A 310 28.35 -10.91 13.57
N LYS A 311 28.92 -11.06 14.77
CA LYS A 311 28.70 -10.14 15.90
C LYS A 311 29.19 -8.73 15.56
N ASP A 312 28.59 -7.71 16.16
CA ASP A 312 28.98 -6.29 16.05
C ASP A 312 28.91 -5.71 14.63
N THR A 313 28.20 -6.40 13.73
CA THR A 313 28.06 -6.00 12.34
C THR A 313 26.87 -5.04 12.19
N LYS A 314 27.12 -3.90 11.52
CA LYS A 314 26.06 -2.99 11.07
C LYS A 314 25.42 -3.56 9.80
N TYR A 315 24.10 -3.67 9.78
CA TYR A 315 23.36 -4.27 8.67
C TYR A 315 22.09 -3.49 8.35
N THR A 316 21.84 -3.24 7.07
CA THR A 316 20.65 -2.52 6.62
C THR A 316 19.47 -3.47 6.44
N VAL A 317 18.28 -3.05 6.92
CA VAL A 317 17.06 -3.86 6.84
C VAL A 317 16.10 -3.32 5.78
N ILE A 318 15.26 -4.18 5.22
CA ILE A 318 14.16 -3.79 4.32
C ILE A 318 13.02 -3.19 5.14
N THR A 319 12.57 -3.92 6.15
CA THR A 319 11.47 -3.54 7.05
C THR A 319 11.55 -4.40 8.32
N GLY A 320 10.67 -4.15 9.29
CA GLY A 320 10.55 -4.96 10.50
C GLY A 320 9.11 -5.23 10.88
N SER A 321 8.84 -6.44 11.38
CA SER A 321 7.61 -6.84 12.06
C SER A 321 7.80 -6.76 13.59
N LYS A 322 6.86 -7.31 14.38
CA LYS A 322 6.95 -7.33 15.85
C LYS A 322 8.27 -7.93 16.34
N ASN A 323 8.64 -9.12 15.84
CA ASN A 323 9.79 -9.89 16.34
C ASN A 323 10.94 -10.03 15.34
N TRP A 324 10.74 -9.70 14.05
CA TRP A 324 11.70 -10.01 12.99
C TRP A 324 12.07 -8.77 12.17
N TRP A 325 13.34 -8.68 11.77
CA TRP A 325 13.79 -7.82 10.69
C TRP A 325 13.82 -8.61 9.38
N LYS A 326 13.32 -8.00 8.30
CA LYS A 326 13.45 -8.51 6.93
C LYS A 326 14.74 -7.92 6.33
N VAL A 327 15.65 -8.76 5.84
CA VAL A 327 16.98 -8.38 5.33
C VAL A 327 17.24 -9.00 3.95
N VAL A 328 18.28 -8.54 3.26
CA VAL A 328 18.74 -9.11 1.98
C VAL A 328 20.10 -9.75 2.16
N LEU A 329 20.26 -11.02 1.77
CA LEU A 329 21.55 -11.71 1.63
C LEU A 329 21.62 -12.40 0.27
N ALA A 330 22.64 -12.09 -0.53
CA ALA A 330 22.93 -12.73 -1.82
C ALA A 330 21.73 -12.77 -2.79
N GLY A 331 20.98 -11.67 -2.88
CA GLY A 331 19.78 -11.56 -3.73
C GLY A 331 18.53 -12.24 -3.14
N ARG A 332 18.61 -12.80 -1.93
CA ARG A 332 17.52 -13.49 -1.23
C ARG A 332 17.00 -12.68 -0.04
N ILE A 333 15.70 -12.78 0.20
CA ILE A 333 15.02 -12.23 1.38
C ILE A 333 15.23 -13.15 2.57
N GLY A 334 15.72 -12.61 3.69
CA GLY A 334 15.91 -13.34 4.92
C GLY A 334 15.31 -12.64 6.14
N TYR A 335 15.21 -13.38 7.24
CA TYR A 335 14.67 -12.89 8.50
C TYR A 335 15.67 -13.10 9.64
N ILE A 336 15.83 -12.09 10.49
CA ILE A 336 16.64 -12.16 11.72
C ILE A 336 15.84 -11.61 12.91
N HIS A 337 16.06 -12.17 14.09
CA HIS A 337 15.25 -11.86 15.26
C HIS A 337 15.67 -10.55 15.94
N LYS A 338 14.71 -9.66 16.25
CA LYS A 338 14.97 -8.32 16.81
C LYS A 338 15.70 -8.36 18.15
N SER A 339 15.37 -9.31 19.02
CA SER A 339 15.97 -9.40 20.38
C SER A 339 17.50 -9.54 20.35
N ALA A 340 18.04 -10.14 19.29
CA ALA A 340 19.47 -10.36 19.12
C ALA A 340 20.18 -9.20 18.38
N THR A 341 19.49 -8.08 18.19
CA THR A 341 19.98 -6.87 17.52
C THR A 341 19.74 -5.64 18.39
N SER A 342 20.42 -4.55 18.06
CA SER A 342 20.11 -3.19 18.51
C SER A 342 19.80 -2.33 17.30
N ALA A 343 18.85 -1.41 17.43
CA ALA A 343 18.47 -0.48 16.39
C ALA A 343 18.45 0.93 17.00
N GLU A 344 19.13 1.87 16.37
CA GLU A 344 19.06 3.27 16.78
C GLU A 344 17.71 3.85 16.37
N PHE A 345 17.14 4.71 17.23
CA PHE A 345 15.93 5.46 16.91
C PHE A 345 16.23 6.49 15.82
N ARG A 346 15.38 6.51 14.78
CA ARG A 346 15.41 7.56 13.76
C ARG A 346 14.54 8.74 14.21
N LYS A 347 14.78 9.91 13.62
CA LYS A 347 13.97 11.10 13.88
C LYS A 347 12.49 10.89 13.49
N ASP A 348 12.23 10.12 12.44
CA ASP A 348 10.89 9.80 11.90
C ASP A 348 10.20 8.62 12.61
N ASP A 349 10.82 7.99 13.61
CA ASP A 349 10.17 6.93 14.36
C ASP A 349 9.04 7.46 15.24
N ARG A 350 7.82 7.08 14.89
CA ARG A 350 6.60 7.48 15.62
C ARG A 350 6.25 6.56 16.78
N TYR A 351 6.83 5.37 16.86
CA TYR A 351 6.43 4.38 17.86
C TYR A 351 7.64 3.67 18.46
N PHE A 352 7.49 3.27 19.72
CA PHE A 352 8.46 2.43 20.42
C PHE A 352 7.76 1.39 21.30
N GLN A 353 8.44 0.27 21.53
CA GLN A 353 8.06 -0.70 22.54
C GLN A 353 9.00 -0.59 23.73
N VAL A 354 8.43 -0.69 24.93
CA VAL A 354 9.19 -0.70 26.17
C VAL A 354 9.62 -2.14 26.49
N THR A 355 10.92 -2.38 26.67
CA THR A 355 11.48 -3.73 26.95
C THR A 355 11.52 -4.07 28.43
N GLU A 356 11.46 -3.05 29.29
CA GLU A 356 11.35 -3.13 30.75
C GLU A 356 10.60 -1.90 31.25
N ASN A 357 9.83 -2.00 32.33
CA ASN A 357 9.06 -0.88 32.89
C ASN A 357 9.88 0.43 32.88
N ALA A 358 9.37 1.44 32.18
CA ALA A 358 10.11 2.67 31.92
C ALA A 358 9.47 3.86 32.63
N VAL A 359 10.27 4.60 33.38
CA VAL A 359 9.80 5.77 34.12
C VAL A 359 9.49 6.92 33.15
N VAL A 360 8.39 7.61 33.39
CA VAL A 360 8.02 8.86 32.72
C VAL A 360 8.41 10.02 33.63
N TYR A 361 9.24 10.92 33.11
CA TYR A 361 9.67 12.12 33.81
C TYR A 361 8.99 13.38 33.27
N ASP A 362 8.69 14.32 34.16
CA ASP A 362 8.55 15.72 33.81
C ASP A 362 9.90 16.41 34.02
N ILE A 363 10.46 16.95 32.93
CA ILE A 363 11.78 17.59 32.95
C ILE A 363 11.73 19.10 33.17
N ARG A 364 10.52 19.66 33.38
CA ARG A 364 10.35 21.09 33.69
C ARG A 364 10.73 21.43 35.12
N SER A 365 10.73 20.44 36.02
CA SER A 365 11.18 20.58 37.40
C SER A 365 12.68 20.28 37.53
N ASN A 366 13.33 20.84 38.55
CA ASN A 366 14.68 20.46 38.95
C ASN A 366 14.71 20.10 40.44
N PRO A 367 15.00 18.83 40.82
CA PRO A 367 15.30 17.69 39.95
C PRO A 367 14.10 17.25 39.09
N TYR A 368 14.35 16.45 38.05
CA TYR A 368 13.29 15.88 37.22
C TYR A 368 12.31 15.07 38.08
N GLU A 369 11.03 15.35 37.93
CA GLU A 369 9.98 14.70 38.69
C GLU A 369 9.52 13.43 37.98
N ARG A 370 9.33 12.36 38.74
CA ARG A 370 8.68 11.14 38.24
C ARG A 370 7.17 11.34 38.25
N VAL A 371 6.54 11.20 37.09
CA VAL A 371 5.09 11.41 36.93
C VAL A 371 4.31 10.15 36.57
N GLY A 372 5.01 9.10 36.12
CA GLY A 372 4.36 7.84 35.80
C GLY A 372 5.33 6.74 35.38
N LEU A 373 4.75 5.65 34.88
CA LEU A 373 5.48 4.48 34.40
C LEU A 373 4.77 3.88 33.18
N LEU A 374 5.56 3.57 32.15
CA LEU A 374 5.13 2.79 31.00
C LEU A 374 5.42 1.30 31.26
N VAL A 375 4.41 0.44 31.12
CA VAL A 375 4.50 -0.99 31.40
C VAL A 375 5.31 -1.72 30.32
N LYS A 376 6.10 -2.71 30.75
CA LYS A 376 6.88 -3.62 29.91
C LYS A 376 6.03 -4.31 28.82
N ASP A 377 6.66 -4.54 27.67
CA ASP A 377 6.11 -5.21 26.49
C ASP A 377 4.92 -4.47 25.83
N GLN A 378 4.60 -3.26 26.29
CA GLN A 378 3.61 -2.37 25.67
C GLN A 378 4.25 -1.42 24.66
N GLU A 379 3.42 -0.92 23.75
CA GLU A 379 3.77 -0.05 22.63
C GLU A 379 3.19 1.35 22.86
N TYR A 380 3.92 2.39 22.44
CA TYR A 380 3.56 3.79 22.70
C TYR A 380 3.92 4.69 21.53
N GLU A 381 3.14 5.76 21.35
CA GLU A 381 3.44 6.81 20.39
C GLU A 381 4.49 7.78 20.95
N ARG A 382 5.50 8.04 20.14
CA ARG A 382 6.51 9.09 20.35
C ARG A 382 6.15 10.29 19.50
N VAL A 383 5.99 11.44 20.16
CA VAL A 383 5.71 12.73 19.50
C VAL A 383 6.97 13.56 19.27
N GLY A 384 8.12 13.12 19.79
CA GLY A 384 9.41 13.77 19.56
C GLY A 384 10.54 13.19 20.42
N GLU A 385 11.61 13.95 20.61
CA GLU A 385 12.73 13.57 21.48
C GLU A 385 13.41 14.78 22.12
N SER A 386 14.11 14.52 23.22
CA SER A 386 15.04 15.47 23.85
C SER A 386 16.25 14.67 24.36
N GLY A 387 17.39 14.82 23.70
CA GLY A 387 18.60 14.03 23.99
C GLY A 387 18.35 12.52 23.99
N ASN A 388 18.57 11.88 25.15
CA ASN A 388 18.38 10.45 25.35
C ASN A 388 16.95 10.05 25.75
N TYR A 389 15.98 10.97 25.65
CA TYR A 389 14.59 10.73 26.02
C TYR A 389 13.66 10.79 24.81
N HIS A 390 12.69 9.88 24.78
CA HIS A 390 11.48 9.99 23.98
C HIS A 390 10.57 11.05 24.61
N LYS A 391 10.02 11.93 23.78
CA LYS A 391 8.97 12.86 24.18
C LYS A 391 7.62 12.20 23.86
N ILE A 392 6.76 12.06 24.85
CA ILE A 392 5.44 11.44 24.74
C ILE A 392 4.35 12.39 25.22
N LYS A 393 3.12 12.25 24.71
CA LYS A 393 1.97 12.97 25.27
C LYS A 393 1.59 12.30 26.61
N PHE A 394 1.55 13.06 27.69
CA PHE A 394 1.22 12.54 29.02
C PHE A 394 0.28 13.54 29.72
N GLY A 395 -0.96 13.56 29.27
CA GLY A 395 -1.95 14.55 29.69
C GLY A 395 -1.73 15.95 29.10
N THR A 396 -1.73 17.00 29.93
CA THR A 396 -1.56 18.42 29.52
C THR A 396 -0.12 18.78 29.17
N TYR A 397 0.84 17.91 29.48
CA TYR A 397 2.26 18.14 29.23
C TYR A 397 2.90 16.95 28.54
N TYR A 398 4.19 17.11 28.23
CA TYR A 398 4.97 16.05 27.63
C TYR A 398 5.77 15.31 28.68
N GLY A 399 5.60 13.99 28.71
CA GLY A 399 6.44 13.09 29.48
C GLY A 399 7.71 12.73 28.72
N TYR A 400 8.77 12.42 29.46
CA TYR A 400 10.07 12.05 28.90
C TYR A 400 10.50 10.68 29.40
N VAL A 401 10.75 9.76 28.46
CA VAL A 401 11.07 8.35 28.74
C VAL A 401 12.45 8.02 28.18
N HIS A 402 13.35 7.49 29.00
CA HIS A 402 14.72 7.21 28.56
C HIS A 402 14.79 6.11 27.49
N LYS A 403 15.63 6.29 26.46
CA LYS A 403 15.72 5.39 25.30
C LYS A 403 16.30 4.00 25.60
N THR A 404 17.05 3.81 26.68
CA THR A 404 17.80 2.57 26.96
C THR A 404 16.94 1.31 27.01
N ASN A 405 15.73 1.42 27.56
CA ASN A 405 14.83 0.28 27.77
C ASN A 405 13.72 0.25 26.72
N THR A 406 14.03 0.67 25.51
CA THR A 406 13.06 0.81 24.43
C THR A 406 13.63 0.35 23.10
N ILE A 407 12.76 -0.09 22.19
CA ILE A 407 13.11 -0.44 20.81
C ILE A 407 12.18 0.24 19.82
N PRO A 408 12.67 0.68 18.64
CA PRO A 408 11.82 1.26 17.61
C PRO A 408 10.91 0.21 16.98
N ILE A 409 9.66 0.59 16.74
CA ILE A 409 8.68 -0.20 15.99
C ILE A 409 8.09 0.65 14.87
N THR A 410 7.78 0.01 13.74
CA THR A 410 7.36 0.71 12.52
C THR A 410 5.92 1.20 12.61
N ASN A 411 5.04 0.37 13.17
CA ASN A 411 3.62 0.64 13.41
C ASN A 411 3.27 0.10 14.81
N SER A 412 2.30 0.72 15.47
CA SER A 412 1.69 0.16 16.68
C SER A 412 0.48 -0.71 16.35
N ASN A 413 0.14 -1.63 17.27
CA ASN A 413 -1.03 -2.52 17.15
C ASN A 413 -2.11 -2.27 18.21
N PHE A 414 -2.05 -1.17 18.97
CA PHE A 414 -3.08 -0.87 19.97
C PHE A 414 -4.36 -0.31 19.31
N GLY A 415 -5.50 -0.97 19.52
CA GLY A 415 -6.78 -0.66 18.85
C GLY A 415 -7.46 0.63 19.31
N ASN A 416 -7.04 1.17 20.46
CA ASN A 416 -7.53 2.38 21.12
C ASN A 416 -6.63 3.59 20.84
N THR A 417 -6.33 3.84 19.57
CA THR A 417 -5.51 5.00 19.17
C THR A 417 -6.29 6.30 19.32
N SER A 418 -5.71 7.31 19.99
CA SER A 418 -6.27 8.67 20.05
C SER A 418 -6.10 9.38 18.70
N ARG A 419 -7.16 10.05 18.22
CA ARG A 419 -7.14 10.74 16.91
C ARG A 419 -7.26 12.25 17.02
N LYS A 420 -8.03 12.79 17.96
CA LYS A 420 -8.01 14.19 18.46
C LYS A 420 -8.67 14.19 19.84
N ASP A 421 -8.03 14.69 20.89
CA ASP A 421 -8.62 14.71 22.24
C ASP A 421 -9.49 15.97 22.43
N PHE A 422 -10.68 15.83 23.00
CA PHE A 422 -11.48 16.94 23.51
C PHE A 422 -11.51 16.78 25.02
N ILE A 423 -11.06 17.81 25.72
CA ILE A 423 -10.90 17.76 27.16
C ILE A 423 -12.26 18.07 27.78
N ILE A 424 -12.90 17.05 28.36
CA ILE A 424 -14.19 17.19 29.06
C ILE A 424 -14.02 17.48 30.55
N GLY A 425 -12.78 17.62 31.02
CA GLY A 425 -12.44 17.86 32.41
C GLY A 425 -10.99 17.50 32.71
N THR A 426 -10.65 17.58 33.99
CA THR A 426 -9.36 17.17 34.53
C THR A 426 -9.60 16.19 35.67
N LEU A 427 -8.77 15.15 35.77
CA LEU A 427 -8.70 14.31 36.95
C LEU A 427 -7.45 14.64 37.75
N ILE A 428 -7.51 14.37 39.05
CA ILE A 428 -6.37 14.39 39.98
C ILE A 428 -6.29 13.00 40.62
N THR A 429 -5.12 12.37 40.54
CA THR A 429 -4.89 11.05 41.13
C THR A 429 -4.78 11.13 42.66
N LYS A 430 -5.53 10.29 43.38
CA LYS A 430 -5.52 10.24 44.86
C LYS A 430 -4.40 9.37 45.44
N ASP A 431 -3.90 8.46 44.63
CA ASP A 431 -2.78 7.55 44.88
C ASP A 431 -2.19 7.22 43.49
N LYS A 432 -1.17 6.38 43.42
CA LYS A 432 -0.69 5.83 42.17
C LYS A 432 -1.76 4.97 41.51
N VAL A 433 -2.24 5.41 40.34
CA VAL A 433 -3.34 4.74 39.62
C VAL A 433 -2.85 3.97 38.41
N SER A 434 -3.53 2.86 38.10
CA SER A 434 -3.34 2.10 36.87
C SER A 434 -4.24 2.63 35.76
N VAL A 435 -3.69 2.70 34.55
CA VAL A 435 -4.43 3.02 33.33
C VAL A 435 -4.64 1.74 32.54
N TYR A 436 -5.91 1.40 32.32
CA TYR A 436 -6.31 0.13 31.72
C TYR A 436 -6.66 0.28 30.24
N ASP A 437 -6.22 -0.68 29.44
CA ASP A 437 -6.71 -0.90 28.08
C ASP A 437 -7.99 -1.75 28.10
N ASN A 438 -9.01 -1.32 27.37
CA ASN A 438 -10.32 -1.96 27.24
C ASN A 438 -10.55 -2.63 25.87
N THR A 439 -9.54 -2.69 24.98
CA THR A 439 -9.71 -3.22 23.62
C THR A 439 -9.74 -4.75 23.52
N GLY A 440 -9.45 -5.47 24.61
CA GLY A 440 -9.53 -6.93 24.68
C GLY A 440 -10.84 -7.43 25.28
N VAL A 441 -11.50 -8.39 24.63
CA VAL A 441 -12.68 -9.07 25.19
C VAL A 441 -12.31 -9.72 26.54
N GLY A 442 -12.88 -9.22 27.63
CA GLY A 442 -12.81 -9.86 28.95
C GLY A 442 -11.52 -9.67 29.78
N SER A 443 -10.58 -8.80 29.39
CA SER A 443 -9.44 -8.48 30.28
C SER A 443 -8.96 -7.03 30.15
N TYR A 444 -9.08 -6.27 31.24
CA TYR A 444 -8.43 -4.97 31.39
C TYR A 444 -6.94 -5.18 31.58
N LYS A 445 -6.10 -4.67 30.66
CA LYS A 445 -4.65 -4.77 30.77
C LYS A 445 -4.05 -3.42 31.13
N VAL A 446 -3.27 -3.38 32.22
CA VAL A 446 -2.55 -2.16 32.60
C VAL A 446 -1.45 -1.89 31.57
N PHE A 447 -1.45 -0.68 31.02
CA PHE A 447 -0.38 -0.24 30.13
C PHE A 447 0.38 0.97 30.65
N ALA A 448 -0.20 1.79 31.51
CA ALA A 448 0.52 2.88 32.16
C ALA A 448 0.13 2.97 33.63
N LEU A 449 1.00 3.59 34.42
CA LEU A 449 0.70 4.03 35.77
C LEU A 449 0.96 5.53 35.86
N ILE A 450 0.13 6.21 36.64
CA ILE A 450 0.25 7.64 36.91
C ILE A 450 0.49 7.78 38.41
N GLU A 451 1.51 8.55 38.81
CA GLU A 451 1.81 8.76 40.22
C GLU A 451 0.70 9.59 40.92
N GLU A 452 0.72 9.62 42.25
CA GLU A 452 -0.20 10.41 43.08
C GLU A 452 -0.09 11.93 42.81
N GLY A 453 -1.21 12.64 42.95
CA GLY A 453 -1.28 14.10 42.85
C GLY A 453 -1.08 14.64 41.44
N LYS A 454 -1.26 13.81 40.40
CA LYS A 454 -1.05 14.20 39.00
C LYS A 454 -2.37 14.56 38.34
N GLU A 455 -2.35 15.72 37.68
CA GLU A 455 -3.43 16.22 36.86
C GLU A 455 -3.37 15.64 35.45
N ILE A 456 -4.47 15.04 35.01
CA ILE A 456 -4.58 14.44 33.67
C ILE A 456 -5.90 14.89 33.03
N PRO A 457 -5.89 15.38 31.77
CA PRO A 457 -7.09 15.64 31.01
C PRO A 457 -7.96 14.40 30.86
N VAL A 458 -9.23 14.56 31.19
CA VAL A 458 -10.28 13.59 30.92
C VAL A 458 -10.81 13.85 29.51
N VAL A 459 -10.85 12.81 28.68
CA VAL A 459 -11.30 12.89 27.28
C VAL A 459 -12.65 12.21 27.04
N GLY A 460 -13.09 11.42 28.01
CA GLY A 460 -14.35 10.69 27.99
C GLY A 460 -14.71 10.22 29.39
N GLN A 461 -15.97 9.86 29.63
CA GLN A 461 -16.39 9.26 30.89
C GLN A 461 -17.60 8.37 30.71
N THR A 462 -17.72 7.39 31.60
CA THR A 462 -18.93 6.60 31.86
C THR A 462 -19.35 6.81 33.32
N GLU A 463 -20.35 6.06 33.78
CA GLU A 463 -20.78 6.10 35.18
C GLU A 463 -19.60 5.90 36.16
N ASN A 464 -18.78 4.86 35.92
CA ASN A 464 -17.73 4.43 36.86
C ASN A 464 -16.30 4.74 36.41
N TRP A 465 -16.08 5.07 35.14
CA TRP A 465 -14.75 5.25 34.56
C TRP A 465 -14.58 6.62 33.92
N VAL A 466 -13.35 7.12 33.97
CA VAL A 466 -12.91 8.21 33.08
C VAL A 466 -11.95 7.63 32.03
N GLU A 467 -11.99 8.22 30.85
CA GLU A 467 -11.06 7.94 29.77
C GLU A 467 -10.01 9.04 29.70
N VAL A 468 -8.75 8.66 29.51
CA VAL A 468 -7.59 9.56 29.38
C VAL A 468 -6.75 9.17 28.17
N ASN A 469 -5.98 10.10 27.60
CA ASN A 469 -4.98 9.79 26.59
C ASN A 469 -3.57 9.77 27.19
N ILE A 470 -2.93 8.59 27.14
CA ILE A 470 -1.53 8.41 27.49
C ILE A 470 -0.77 7.93 26.25
N SER A 471 0.12 8.77 25.73
CA SER A 471 1.04 8.46 24.65
C SER A 471 0.36 7.96 23.36
N GLY A 472 -0.73 8.62 22.97
CA GLY A 472 -1.47 8.29 21.74
C GLY A 472 -2.51 7.18 21.91
N ARG A 473 -2.77 6.75 23.15
CA ARG A 473 -3.67 5.63 23.48
C ARG A 473 -4.70 6.03 24.53
N TYR A 474 -5.97 5.73 24.26
CA TYR A 474 -7.04 5.90 25.24
C TYR A 474 -6.98 4.82 26.31
N GLY A 475 -7.10 5.21 27.57
CA GLY A 475 -7.09 4.30 28.70
C GLY A 475 -8.12 4.69 29.75
N LEU A 476 -8.60 3.70 30.49
CA LEU A 476 -9.61 3.87 31.52
C LEU A 476 -8.98 3.94 32.90
N ILE A 477 -9.51 4.82 33.75
CA ILE A 477 -9.20 4.93 35.18
C ILE A 477 -10.52 4.94 35.96
N HIS A 478 -10.62 4.15 37.02
CA HIS A 478 -11.85 4.07 37.81
C HIS A 478 -12.03 5.34 38.67
N LYS A 479 -13.25 5.87 38.72
CA LYS A 479 -13.54 7.13 39.43
C LYS A 479 -13.26 7.07 40.94
N SER A 480 -13.32 5.87 41.55
CA SER A 480 -13.07 5.72 43.00
C SER A 480 -11.65 6.09 43.44
N VAL A 481 -10.66 6.01 42.54
CA VAL A 481 -9.23 6.24 42.85
C VAL A 481 -8.73 7.62 42.41
N ILE A 482 -9.63 8.49 41.98
CA ILE A 482 -9.33 9.84 41.49
C ILE A 482 -10.33 10.86 42.06
N SER A 483 -10.00 12.13 41.93
CA SER A 483 -10.94 13.25 41.96
C SER A 483 -11.08 13.81 40.54
N THR A 484 -12.24 14.37 40.18
CA THR A 484 -12.48 14.91 38.83
C THR A 484 -13.12 16.28 38.90
N GLU A 485 -12.64 17.20 38.07
CA GLU A 485 -13.25 18.50 37.78
C GLU A 485 -13.70 18.48 36.32
N MET A 486 -14.98 18.23 36.10
CA MET A 486 -15.54 18.09 34.74
C MET A 486 -16.11 19.40 34.24
N LEU A 487 -16.06 19.61 32.92
CA LEU A 487 -16.84 20.66 32.27
C LEU A 487 -18.30 20.47 32.65
N THR A 488 -18.90 21.53 33.20
CA THR A 488 -20.32 21.54 33.53
C THR A 488 -21.06 22.12 32.33
N PRO A 489 -21.97 21.36 31.69
CA PRO A 489 -22.82 21.90 30.64
C PRO A 489 -23.60 23.11 31.17
N LYS A 490 -23.68 24.17 30.36
CA LYS A 490 -24.49 25.35 30.67
C LYS A 490 -25.60 25.46 29.66
N ASN A 491 -26.77 25.92 30.12
CA ASN A 491 -27.84 26.36 29.24
C ASN A 491 -27.61 27.84 28.94
N LEU A 492 -27.08 28.15 27.75
CA LEU A 492 -26.62 29.48 27.35
C LEU A 492 -27.62 30.18 26.44
N VAL A 493 -28.37 29.42 25.64
CA VAL A 493 -29.37 29.94 24.73
C VAL A 493 -30.73 29.98 25.42
N ASN A 494 -31.43 31.11 25.31
CA ASN A 494 -32.86 31.18 25.57
C ASN A 494 -33.60 31.33 24.24
N PRO A 495 -34.27 30.27 23.74
CA PRO A 495 -34.93 30.31 22.45
C PRO A 495 -36.39 30.80 22.52
N ASN A 496 -36.93 31.01 23.73
CA ASN A 496 -38.32 31.43 23.93
C ASN A 496 -38.46 32.96 24.03
N GLN A 497 -37.68 33.69 23.23
CA GLN A 497 -37.68 35.15 23.17
C GLN A 497 -37.49 35.64 21.73
N GLU A 498 -37.81 36.91 21.48
CA GLU A 498 -37.38 37.57 20.25
C GLU A 498 -35.84 37.65 20.28
N TYR A 499 -35.21 36.82 19.46
CA TYR A 499 -33.77 36.58 19.53
C TYR A 499 -33.05 37.55 18.60
N SER A 500 -32.40 38.56 19.18
CA SER A 500 -31.75 39.61 18.41
C SER A 500 -30.40 39.15 17.84
N TYR A 501 -29.88 39.90 16.87
CA TYR A 501 -28.51 39.70 16.38
C TYR A 501 -27.46 39.79 17.50
N LYS A 502 -27.67 40.67 18.49
CA LYS A 502 -26.76 40.84 19.63
C LYS A 502 -26.84 39.67 20.61
N ASP A 503 -28.02 39.12 20.82
CA ASP A 503 -28.19 37.90 21.62
C ASP A 503 -27.47 36.73 20.97
N MET A 504 -27.65 36.54 19.66
CA MET A 504 -26.93 35.52 18.89
C MET A 504 -25.41 35.69 19.00
N GLU A 505 -24.88 36.91 18.83
CA GLU A 505 -23.43 37.18 18.91
C GLU A 505 -22.87 36.87 20.31
N ARG A 506 -23.58 37.29 21.36
CA ARG A 506 -23.21 36.98 22.75
C ARG A 506 -23.21 35.47 22.98
N ASP A 507 -24.31 34.80 22.66
CA ASP A 507 -24.48 33.38 22.97
C ASP A 507 -23.51 32.50 22.15
N ILE A 508 -23.23 32.84 20.88
CA ILE A 508 -22.17 32.18 20.08
C ILE A 508 -20.81 32.32 20.76
N SER A 509 -20.48 33.51 21.26
CA SER A 509 -19.20 33.77 21.95
C SER A 509 -19.10 32.96 23.25
N GLU A 510 -20.19 32.88 24.01
CA GLU A 510 -20.26 32.08 25.23
C GLU A 510 -20.17 30.58 24.95
N LEU A 511 -20.87 30.10 23.91
CA LEU A 511 -20.80 28.70 23.46
C LEU A 511 -19.37 28.32 23.07
N GLU A 512 -18.69 29.12 22.26
CA GLU A 512 -17.29 28.84 21.90
C GLU A 512 -16.37 28.82 23.13
N ALA A 513 -16.54 29.76 24.06
CA ALA A 513 -15.74 29.84 25.26
C ALA A 513 -15.94 28.64 26.20
N ASN A 514 -17.15 28.10 26.31
CA ASN A 514 -17.48 26.99 27.22
C ASN A 514 -17.25 25.60 26.59
N TYR A 515 -17.22 25.49 25.25
CA TYR A 515 -17.09 24.21 24.53
C TYR A 515 -15.86 24.18 23.60
N GLN A 516 -14.74 24.73 24.05
CA GLN A 516 -13.49 24.86 23.26
C GLN A 516 -12.98 23.55 22.68
N GLY A 517 -12.83 23.48 21.36
CA GLY A 517 -12.38 22.29 20.64
C GLY A 517 -13.50 21.33 20.23
N LEU A 518 -14.74 21.61 20.65
CA LEU A 518 -15.97 21.03 20.11
C LEU A 518 -16.71 22.05 19.24
N ILE A 519 -16.77 23.31 19.70
CA ILE A 519 -17.28 24.46 18.93
C ILE A 519 -16.11 25.27 18.37
N THR A 520 -16.27 25.75 17.14
CA THR A 520 -15.40 26.76 16.53
C THR A 520 -16.26 27.74 15.75
N THR A 521 -16.00 29.03 15.92
CA THR A 521 -16.78 30.08 15.27
C THR A 521 -15.91 30.94 14.37
N THR A 522 -16.49 31.47 13.30
CA THR A 522 -15.86 32.49 12.48
C THR A 522 -16.93 33.31 11.77
N SER A 523 -16.53 34.39 11.11
CA SER A 523 -17.40 35.12 10.19
C SER A 523 -17.08 34.75 8.75
N ILE A 524 -18.10 34.36 7.98
CA ILE A 524 -17.97 33.98 6.56
C ILE A 524 -18.16 35.17 5.60
N GLY A 525 -18.49 36.34 6.14
CA GLY A 525 -18.78 37.53 5.35
C GLY A 525 -19.50 38.59 6.16
N LYS A 526 -19.89 39.67 5.50
CA LYS A 526 -20.63 40.77 6.09
C LYS A 526 -21.90 41.06 5.31
N SER A 527 -22.96 41.46 6.02
CA SER A 527 -24.19 41.95 5.43
C SER A 527 -24.00 43.32 4.77
N VAL A 528 -25.04 43.81 4.10
CA VAL A 528 -25.07 45.15 3.49
C VAL A 528 -24.68 46.26 4.47
N ASN A 529 -25.15 46.22 5.72
CA ASN A 529 -24.84 47.19 6.76
C ASN A 529 -23.60 46.81 7.60
N GLY A 530 -22.85 45.77 7.20
CA GLY A 530 -21.56 45.44 7.79
C GLY A 530 -21.59 44.49 8.99
N ARG A 531 -22.75 43.93 9.34
CA ARG A 531 -22.89 42.91 10.40
C ARG A 531 -22.23 41.60 9.94
N ASN A 532 -21.53 40.93 10.84
CA ASN A 532 -20.89 39.65 10.53
C ASN A 532 -21.95 38.56 10.30
N LEU A 533 -21.75 37.74 9.27
CA LEU A 533 -22.47 36.48 9.12
C LEU A 533 -21.66 35.42 9.87
N TYR A 534 -22.11 35.05 11.07
CA TYR A 534 -21.43 34.08 11.91
C TYR A 534 -21.73 32.66 11.46
N THR A 535 -20.69 31.84 11.37
CA THR A 535 -20.82 30.39 11.30
C THR A 535 -20.38 29.75 12.61
N VAL A 536 -21.07 28.67 12.99
CA VAL A 536 -20.73 27.83 14.13
C VAL A 536 -20.50 26.42 13.62
N LYS A 537 -19.27 25.93 13.75
CA LYS A 537 -18.94 24.52 13.58
C LYS A 537 -19.14 23.82 14.90
N LEU A 538 -20.01 22.80 14.93
CA LEU A 538 -20.16 21.91 16.08
C LEU A 538 -19.76 20.48 15.69
N GLY A 539 -18.73 19.96 16.34
CA GLY A 539 -18.23 18.61 16.10
C GLY A 539 -16.78 18.59 15.60
N ARG A 540 -16.26 17.37 15.47
CA ARG A 540 -14.82 17.09 15.38
C ARG A 540 -14.46 16.18 14.23
N GLY A 541 -15.47 15.58 13.61
CA GLY A 541 -15.28 14.66 12.51
C GLY A 541 -15.14 15.35 11.16
N ASP A 542 -14.59 14.61 10.21
CA ASP A 542 -14.27 15.12 8.88
C ASP A 542 -15.45 15.01 7.89
N THR A 543 -16.55 14.34 8.26
CA THR A 543 -17.81 14.38 7.49
C THR A 543 -18.58 15.64 7.88
N GLU A 544 -19.10 16.39 6.91
CA GLU A 544 -19.72 17.68 7.18
C GLU A 544 -21.15 17.76 6.65
N ILE A 545 -22.04 18.38 7.41
CA ILE A 545 -23.39 18.78 6.97
C ILE A 545 -23.62 20.25 7.29
N PHE A 546 -24.57 20.89 6.63
CA PHE A 546 -24.78 22.34 6.76
C PHE A 546 -26.25 22.71 7.03
N LEU A 547 -26.51 23.43 8.11
CA LEU A 547 -27.81 23.97 8.49
C LEU A 547 -27.74 25.49 8.50
N ASN A 548 -28.72 26.17 7.91
CA ASN A 548 -28.79 27.63 7.94
C ASN A 548 -30.24 28.11 8.07
N GLY A 549 -30.41 29.36 8.48
CA GLY A 549 -31.72 29.94 8.77
C GLY A 549 -31.74 31.46 8.57
N ALA A 550 -32.95 32.01 8.64
CA ALA A 550 -33.24 33.42 8.47
C ALA A 550 -32.63 34.04 7.19
N HIS A 551 -32.71 33.33 6.06
CA HIS A 551 -32.56 33.96 4.74
C HIS A 551 -33.60 35.07 4.56
N HIS A 552 -34.81 34.82 5.05
CA HIS A 552 -35.87 35.81 5.08
C HIS A 552 -35.95 36.49 6.45
N ALA A 553 -36.03 37.82 6.43
CA ALA A 553 -35.99 38.67 7.62
C ALA A 553 -37.04 38.34 8.69
N ARG A 554 -38.31 38.19 8.31
CA ARG A 554 -39.40 37.87 9.26
C ARG A 554 -39.37 36.44 9.80
N GLU A 555 -38.57 35.55 9.21
CA GLU A 555 -38.51 34.12 9.53
C GLU A 555 -37.44 33.84 10.60
N TRP A 556 -37.19 34.81 11.47
CA TRP A 556 -36.09 34.81 12.46
C TRP A 556 -36.22 33.72 13.54
N LEU A 557 -37.40 33.13 13.76
CA LEU A 557 -37.56 32.01 14.69
C LEU A 557 -36.72 30.77 14.28
N THR A 558 -36.34 30.68 13.01
CA THR A 558 -35.39 29.67 12.51
C THR A 558 -33.99 29.84 13.13
N THR A 559 -33.57 31.08 13.45
CA THR A 559 -32.34 31.34 14.21
C THR A 559 -32.43 30.75 15.62
N ASN A 560 -33.56 30.96 16.33
CA ASN A 560 -33.77 30.39 17.67
C ASN A 560 -33.64 28.87 17.64
N LEU A 561 -34.25 28.22 16.65
CA LEU A 561 -34.18 26.77 16.48
C LEU A 561 -32.74 26.29 16.30
N LEU A 562 -31.97 26.93 15.43
CA LEU A 562 -30.58 26.54 15.16
C LEU A 562 -29.67 26.79 16.36
N MET A 563 -29.84 27.91 17.07
CA MET A 563 -29.08 28.21 18.28
C MET A 563 -29.39 27.22 19.41
N GLU A 564 -30.66 26.84 19.59
CA GLU A 564 -31.06 25.83 20.58
C GLU A 564 -30.50 24.44 20.23
N MET A 565 -30.43 24.08 18.94
CA MET A 565 -29.77 22.85 18.51
C MET A 565 -28.28 22.86 18.88
N ILE A 566 -27.57 23.95 18.62
CA ILE A 566 -26.14 24.08 18.94
C ILE A 566 -25.92 23.88 20.44
N ASP A 567 -26.68 24.58 21.28
CA ASP A 567 -26.54 24.49 22.73
C ASP A 567 -26.89 23.10 23.26
N THR A 568 -28.06 22.58 22.88
CA THR A 568 -28.55 21.25 23.30
C THR A 568 -27.57 20.14 22.92
N TYR A 569 -27.05 20.16 21.68
CA TYR A 569 -26.12 19.13 21.21
C TYR A 569 -24.77 19.23 21.93
N SER A 570 -24.32 20.44 22.26
CA SER A 570 -23.09 20.67 23.03
C SER A 570 -23.22 20.14 24.45
N GLN A 571 -24.36 20.40 25.10
CA GLN A 571 -24.65 19.85 26.43
C GLN A 571 -24.72 18.32 26.39
N ALA A 572 -25.40 17.73 25.41
CA ALA A 572 -25.50 16.28 25.27
C ALA A 572 -24.14 15.62 24.99
N TYR A 573 -23.27 16.30 24.21
CA TYR A 573 -21.90 15.85 23.98
C TYR A 573 -21.09 15.77 25.29
N ILE A 574 -21.18 16.79 26.17
CA ILE A 574 -20.50 16.78 27.48
C ILE A 574 -21.09 15.72 28.41
N ASN A 575 -22.41 15.56 28.39
CA ASN A 575 -23.11 14.60 29.24
C ASN A 575 -22.99 13.14 28.77
N ASN A 576 -22.45 12.89 27.56
CA ASN A 576 -22.46 11.57 26.93
C ASN A 576 -23.87 11.00 26.80
N SER A 577 -24.84 11.86 26.52
CA SER A 577 -26.25 11.49 26.46
C SER A 577 -26.73 11.29 25.02
N GLN A 578 -27.89 10.68 24.90
CA GLN A 578 -28.58 10.50 23.62
C GLN A 578 -29.69 11.54 23.46
N ILE A 579 -30.00 11.90 22.22
CA ILE A 579 -31.18 12.69 21.84
C ILE A 579 -31.93 11.88 20.78
N ASP A 580 -33.20 11.58 21.01
CA ASP A 580 -34.02 10.71 20.14
C ASP A 580 -33.31 9.40 19.71
N GLY A 581 -32.48 8.84 20.59
CA GLY A 581 -31.72 7.60 20.36
C GLY A 581 -30.36 7.78 19.65
N TYR A 582 -30.00 8.99 19.22
CA TYR A 582 -28.69 9.27 18.63
C TYR A 582 -27.62 9.49 19.72
N ASP A 583 -26.53 8.74 19.69
CA ASP A 583 -25.35 8.99 20.54
C ASP A 583 -24.62 10.25 20.08
N VAL A 584 -24.87 11.36 20.77
CA VAL A 584 -24.41 12.70 20.35
C VAL A 584 -22.88 12.79 20.38
N ARG A 585 -22.23 12.19 21.40
CA ARG A 585 -20.77 12.24 21.51
C ARG A 585 -20.10 11.43 20.42
N ASP A 586 -20.52 10.19 20.22
CA ASP A 586 -19.97 9.34 19.17
C ASP A 586 -20.18 9.96 17.78
N LEU A 587 -21.37 10.50 17.54
CA LEU A 587 -21.71 11.10 16.25
C LEU A 587 -20.91 12.37 15.96
N LEU A 588 -20.84 13.33 16.89
CA LEU A 588 -20.07 14.56 16.69
C LEU A 588 -18.55 14.33 16.71
N ASN A 589 -18.07 13.19 17.17
CA ASN A 589 -16.68 12.79 16.94
C ASN A 589 -16.43 12.32 15.49
N LYS A 590 -17.48 11.94 14.76
CA LYS A 590 -17.45 11.43 13.38
C LYS A 590 -17.91 12.45 12.34
N VAL A 591 -18.72 13.42 12.75
CA VAL A 591 -19.33 14.45 11.90
C VAL A 591 -19.13 15.83 12.50
N SER A 592 -19.06 16.85 11.65
CA SER A 592 -19.19 18.26 12.03
C SER A 592 -20.46 18.84 11.41
N ILE A 593 -21.33 19.41 12.23
CA ILE A 593 -22.52 20.14 11.80
C ILE A 593 -22.14 21.61 11.74
N TRP A 594 -22.22 22.21 10.56
CA TRP A 594 -22.01 23.63 10.37
C TRP A 594 -23.33 24.36 10.41
N PHE A 595 -23.36 25.47 11.13
CA PHE A 595 -24.53 26.32 11.26
C PHE A 595 -24.22 27.72 10.73
N VAL A 596 -25.16 28.33 10.01
CA VAL A 596 -25.25 29.79 9.90
C VAL A 596 -26.64 30.19 10.39
N PRO A 597 -26.77 30.54 11.68
CA PRO A 597 -28.08 30.72 12.31
C PRO A 597 -28.89 31.88 11.72
N MET A 598 -28.21 32.92 11.23
CA MET A 598 -28.83 34.14 10.71
C MET A 598 -28.13 34.62 9.44
N VAL A 599 -28.68 34.28 8.27
CA VAL A 599 -28.13 34.69 6.97
C VAL A 599 -28.43 36.16 6.64
N ASN A 600 -29.58 36.68 7.08
CA ASN A 600 -30.03 38.04 6.83
C ASN A 600 -30.05 38.90 8.11
N PRO A 601 -28.90 39.16 8.76
CA PRO A 601 -28.89 39.84 10.06
C PRO A 601 -29.43 41.27 9.99
N ASP A 602 -29.26 41.95 8.86
CA ASP A 602 -29.80 43.29 8.69
C ASP A 602 -31.31 43.30 8.55
N GLY A 603 -31.87 42.36 7.77
CA GLY A 603 -33.32 42.24 7.60
C GLY A 603 -34.00 41.80 8.89
N VAL A 604 -33.44 40.82 9.61
CA VAL A 604 -33.96 40.40 10.92
C VAL A 604 -34.00 41.58 11.89
N THR A 605 -32.89 42.35 11.98
CA THR A 605 -32.86 43.53 12.86
C THR A 605 -33.88 44.59 12.40
N LEU A 606 -34.08 44.79 11.10
CA LEU A 606 -35.11 45.69 10.57
C LEU A 606 -36.53 45.28 11.00
N VAL A 607 -36.84 43.98 11.01
CA VAL A 607 -38.14 43.46 11.46
C VAL A 607 -38.37 43.70 12.95
N GLN A 608 -37.34 43.51 13.78
CA GLN A 608 -37.41 43.60 15.25
C GLN A 608 -37.34 45.04 15.76
N GLU A 609 -36.43 45.85 15.21
CA GLU A 609 -36.09 47.19 15.73
C GLU A 609 -36.57 48.34 14.82
N GLY A 610 -37.08 48.04 13.63
CA GLY A 610 -37.58 49.04 12.67
C GLY A 610 -36.49 49.76 11.86
N ALA A 611 -36.91 50.76 11.07
CA ALA A 611 -36.09 51.37 10.01
C ALA A 611 -34.74 51.95 10.49
N TYR A 612 -34.70 52.50 11.71
CA TYR A 612 -33.52 53.14 12.28
C TYR A 612 -32.40 52.17 12.70
N SER A 613 -32.66 50.86 12.64
CA SER A 613 -31.63 49.82 12.80
C SER A 613 -30.76 49.63 11.56
N THR A 614 -31.06 50.34 10.47
CA THR A 614 -30.38 50.26 9.17
C THR A 614 -29.61 51.55 8.86
N ASN A 615 -28.60 51.46 7.99
CA ASN A 615 -27.81 52.63 7.57
C ASN A 615 -28.60 53.61 6.67
N ASN A 616 -29.76 53.20 6.11
CA ASN A 616 -30.59 54.06 5.28
C ASN A 616 -32.10 53.86 5.59
N PRO A 617 -32.59 54.43 6.70
CA PRO A 617 -33.97 54.25 7.16
C PRO A 617 -35.02 54.68 6.13
N GLN A 618 -34.76 55.79 5.41
CA GLN A 618 -35.70 56.30 4.41
C GLN A 618 -35.86 55.32 3.24
N LYS A 619 -34.77 54.68 2.81
CA LYS A 619 -34.84 53.74 1.67
C LYS A 619 -35.66 52.51 1.99
N VAL A 620 -35.53 51.93 3.19
CA VAL A 620 -36.32 50.76 3.58
C VAL A 620 -37.81 51.11 3.76
N ILE A 621 -38.14 52.31 4.25
CA ILE A 621 -39.52 52.82 4.32
C ILE A 621 -40.09 52.99 2.91
N GLU A 622 -39.32 53.57 1.98
CA GLU A 622 -39.69 53.74 0.57
C GLU A 622 -40.00 52.38 -0.09
N ILE A 623 -39.10 51.41 0.04
CA ILE A 623 -39.29 50.03 -0.48
C ILE A 623 -40.52 49.36 0.18
N ASN A 624 -40.84 49.71 1.42
CA ASN A 624 -42.04 49.24 2.11
C ASN A 624 -43.31 50.07 1.81
N ASN A 625 -43.31 50.87 0.73
CA ASN A 625 -44.42 51.72 0.31
C ASN A 625 -44.84 52.73 1.38
N GLY A 626 -43.88 53.33 2.09
CA GLY A 626 -44.14 54.32 3.15
C GLY A 626 -44.50 53.72 4.51
N SER A 627 -44.65 52.39 4.61
CA SER A 627 -44.96 51.73 5.89
C SER A 627 -43.74 51.66 6.80
N THR A 628 -43.93 52.01 8.08
CA THR A 628 -42.94 51.81 9.15
C THR A 628 -43.11 50.47 9.87
N ASP A 629 -44.16 49.70 9.55
CA ASP A 629 -44.33 48.33 10.02
C ASP A 629 -43.60 47.37 9.06
N PHE A 630 -42.54 46.76 9.58
CA PHE A 630 -41.68 45.83 8.85
C PHE A 630 -41.98 44.37 9.16
N SER A 631 -43.03 44.05 9.92
CA SER A 631 -43.38 42.66 10.28
C SER A 631 -43.49 41.72 9.07
N ARG A 632 -43.93 42.22 7.91
CA ARG A 632 -44.03 41.47 6.66
C ARG A 632 -42.73 41.33 5.87
N TRP A 633 -41.66 42.02 6.26
CA TRP A 633 -40.43 42.14 5.46
C TRP A 633 -39.73 40.78 5.32
N LYS A 634 -39.40 40.41 4.08
CA LYS A 634 -38.79 39.11 3.71
C LYS A 634 -37.38 39.30 3.15
N ALA A 635 -37.17 40.35 2.35
CA ALA A 635 -35.91 40.66 1.69
C ALA A 635 -34.76 41.05 2.65
N ASN A 636 -33.55 41.24 2.13
CA ASN A 636 -32.50 41.99 2.83
C ASN A 636 -32.81 43.50 2.86
N VAL A 637 -31.95 44.31 3.47
CA VAL A 637 -32.18 45.76 3.59
C VAL A 637 -32.11 46.54 2.28
N ARG A 638 -31.62 45.94 1.19
CA ARG A 638 -31.70 46.52 -0.16
C ARG A 638 -33.00 46.17 -0.89
N GLY A 639 -33.89 45.40 -0.27
CA GLY A 639 -35.12 44.94 -0.90
C GLY A 639 -34.90 43.81 -1.90
N VAL A 640 -33.81 43.04 -1.75
CA VAL A 640 -33.53 41.84 -2.55
C VAL A 640 -33.82 40.59 -1.73
N ASP A 641 -34.56 39.65 -2.31
CA ASP A 641 -34.91 38.36 -1.71
C ASP A 641 -33.70 37.41 -1.81
N LEU A 642 -33.04 37.15 -0.67
CA LEU A 642 -31.81 36.36 -0.62
C LEU A 642 -32.02 34.91 -1.09
N ASN A 643 -33.22 34.34 -0.92
CA ASN A 643 -33.53 32.99 -1.40
C ASN A 643 -34.00 32.98 -2.87
N ARG A 644 -33.64 34.03 -3.63
CA ARG A 644 -33.79 34.13 -5.09
C ARG A 644 -32.49 34.55 -5.77
N GLN A 645 -31.39 34.63 -5.03
CA GLN A 645 -30.09 35.12 -5.50
C GLN A 645 -29.11 34.02 -5.92
N TYR A 646 -29.47 32.74 -5.75
CA TYR A 646 -28.59 31.63 -6.11
C TYR A 646 -28.70 31.28 -7.61
N PRO A 647 -27.60 30.82 -8.26
CA PRO A 647 -27.57 30.56 -9.70
C PRO A 647 -28.21 29.21 -10.07
N ALA A 648 -29.50 29.04 -9.80
CA ALA A 648 -30.28 27.85 -10.14
C ALA A 648 -31.61 28.26 -10.79
N GLY A 649 -31.68 28.24 -12.12
CA GLY A 649 -32.89 28.64 -12.85
C GLY A 649 -33.29 30.11 -12.63
N TRP A 650 -32.33 30.98 -12.30
CA TRP A 650 -32.52 32.38 -11.90
C TRP A 650 -33.28 33.22 -12.94
N GLU A 651 -33.04 32.97 -14.24
CA GLU A 651 -33.73 33.68 -15.34
C GLU A 651 -35.23 33.40 -15.40
N THR A 652 -35.66 32.25 -14.88
CA THR A 652 -37.03 31.75 -15.00
C THR A 652 -37.81 31.80 -13.68
N ILE A 653 -37.30 32.53 -12.68
CA ILE A 653 -37.94 32.68 -11.38
C ILE A 653 -39.34 33.29 -11.54
N LYS A 654 -40.34 32.64 -10.94
CA LYS A 654 -41.73 33.10 -11.01
C LYS A 654 -42.01 34.19 -9.98
N TYR A 655 -42.99 35.03 -10.31
CA TYR A 655 -43.51 36.11 -9.44
C TYR A 655 -42.44 37.12 -9.00
N ASN A 656 -41.40 37.30 -9.83
CA ASN A 656 -40.34 38.25 -9.56
C ASN A 656 -40.87 39.69 -9.58
N ARG A 657 -40.49 40.49 -8.59
CA ARG A 657 -40.66 41.94 -8.63
C ARG A 657 -39.55 42.56 -9.47
N THR A 658 -39.89 43.49 -10.35
CA THR A 658 -38.91 44.16 -11.23
C THR A 658 -38.00 45.12 -10.45
N GLU A 659 -38.50 45.70 -9.38
CA GLU A 659 -37.79 46.66 -8.52
C GLU A 659 -37.62 46.12 -7.10
N PRO A 660 -36.64 46.65 -6.33
CA PRO A 660 -36.50 46.40 -4.90
C PRO A 660 -37.84 46.46 -4.14
N SER A 661 -38.11 45.44 -3.34
CA SER A 661 -39.40 45.22 -2.69
C SER A 661 -39.20 44.50 -1.36
N TYR A 662 -40.16 44.64 -0.43
CA TYR A 662 -40.14 43.90 0.83
C TYR A 662 -40.09 42.37 0.64
N MET A 663 -40.45 41.86 -0.54
CA MET A 663 -40.35 40.46 -0.96
C MET A 663 -40.20 40.28 -2.48
N ASN A 664 -39.75 39.10 -2.90
CA ASN A 664 -39.78 38.56 -4.27
C ASN A 664 -38.95 39.27 -5.34
N HIS A 665 -38.20 40.32 -5.03
CA HIS A 665 -37.25 40.89 -6.00
C HIS A 665 -35.97 40.07 -6.02
N LYS A 666 -35.61 39.48 -7.16
CA LYS A 666 -34.46 38.57 -7.30
C LYS A 666 -33.10 39.28 -7.45
N GLY A 667 -33.08 40.61 -7.58
CA GLY A 667 -31.90 41.42 -7.93
C GLY A 667 -31.62 41.46 -9.43
N ASP A 668 -30.53 42.13 -9.81
CA ASP A 668 -30.15 42.36 -11.22
C ASP A 668 -29.35 41.20 -11.83
N ALA A 669 -28.67 40.41 -10.98
CA ALA A 669 -27.93 39.21 -11.34
C ALA A 669 -27.81 38.29 -10.11
N PRO A 670 -27.59 36.97 -10.27
CA PRO A 670 -27.33 36.08 -9.14
C PRO A 670 -26.04 36.47 -8.39
N LEU A 671 -26.00 36.18 -7.10
CA LEU A 671 -24.85 36.39 -6.20
C LEU A 671 -24.34 37.83 -6.15
N THR A 672 -25.24 38.80 -6.29
CA THR A 672 -24.94 40.24 -6.13
C THR A 672 -25.06 40.71 -4.68
N GLU A 673 -25.91 40.04 -3.89
CA GLU A 673 -26.03 40.35 -2.47
C GLU A 673 -24.90 39.70 -1.64
N PRO A 674 -24.26 40.47 -0.73
CA PRO A 674 -23.09 39.99 -0.01
C PRO A 674 -23.42 38.82 0.94
N GLU A 675 -24.64 38.78 1.48
CA GLU A 675 -25.10 37.68 2.32
C GLU A 675 -25.18 36.36 1.55
N THR A 676 -25.85 36.37 0.39
CA THR A 676 -25.98 35.19 -0.47
C THR A 676 -24.62 34.75 -0.98
N LYS A 677 -23.76 35.70 -1.38
CA LYS A 677 -22.41 35.41 -1.84
C LYS A 677 -21.55 34.73 -0.76
N ALA A 678 -21.63 35.20 0.50
CA ALA A 678 -20.93 34.57 1.61
C ALA A 678 -21.35 33.11 1.81
N ILE A 679 -22.65 32.81 1.76
CA ILE A 679 -23.16 31.43 1.87
C ILE A 679 -22.72 30.56 0.69
N TYR A 680 -22.76 31.12 -0.52
CA TYR A 680 -22.32 30.43 -1.73
C TYR A 680 -20.85 30.05 -1.67
N ASP A 681 -19.97 31.02 -1.38
CA ASP A 681 -18.52 30.82 -1.31
C ASP A 681 -18.19 29.82 -0.18
N PHE A 682 -18.79 29.99 1.00
CA PHE A 682 -18.63 29.07 2.12
C PHE A 682 -19.08 27.64 1.77
N THR A 683 -20.15 27.48 0.98
CA THR A 683 -20.60 26.16 0.56
C THR A 683 -19.65 25.51 -0.45
N LEU A 684 -18.98 26.30 -1.30
CA LEU A 684 -17.99 25.77 -2.25
C LEU A 684 -16.67 25.39 -1.58
N ASP A 685 -16.33 26.02 -0.46
CA ASP A 685 -15.12 25.72 0.30
C ASP A 685 -15.23 24.43 1.14
N HIS A 686 -16.41 23.80 1.16
CA HIS A 686 -16.73 22.64 1.98
C HIS A 686 -17.34 21.48 1.18
N ASP A 687 -17.04 20.24 1.60
CA ASP A 687 -17.66 19.01 1.06
C ASP A 687 -18.88 18.61 1.88
N PHE A 688 -19.87 19.50 1.96
CA PHE A 688 -21.10 19.19 2.68
C PHE A 688 -21.82 18.01 2.02
N LYS A 689 -22.19 17.01 2.83
CA LYS A 689 -22.90 15.83 2.36
C LYS A 689 -24.40 16.06 2.26
N THR A 690 -24.95 16.88 3.15
CA THR A 690 -26.37 17.28 3.18
C THR A 690 -26.46 18.74 3.60
N ALA A 691 -27.43 19.49 3.06
CA ALA A 691 -27.71 20.85 3.51
C ALA A 691 -29.18 21.09 3.86
N VAL A 692 -29.47 21.98 4.81
CA VAL A 692 -30.82 22.37 5.21
C VAL A 692 -30.90 23.89 5.34
N ALA A 693 -31.89 24.50 4.68
CA ALA A 693 -32.22 25.91 4.85
C ALA A 693 -33.58 26.04 5.52
N TYR A 694 -33.60 26.39 6.81
CA TYR A 694 -34.83 26.57 7.57
C TYR A 694 -35.52 27.88 7.20
N HIS A 695 -36.81 27.76 6.92
CA HIS A 695 -37.71 28.84 6.56
C HIS A 695 -38.99 28.76 7.40
N SER A 696 -39.87 29.75 7.30
CA SER A 696 -41.23 29.66 7.85
C SER A 696 -42.24 30.42 7.00
N SER A 697 -43.49 29.97 6.86
CA SER A 697 -44.16 28.90 7.62
C SER A 697 -45.06 28.05 6.75
N GLY A 698 -45.36 26.82 7.17
CA GLY A 698 -46.36 25.99 6.52
C GLY A 698 -46.43 24.53 6.96
N GLU A 699 -45.49 24.05 7.78
CA GLU A 699 -45.30 22.63 8.09
C GLU A 699 -45.16 21.80 6.81
N ILE A 700 -44.33 22.30 5.88
CA ILE A 700 -44.04 21.68 4.60
C ILE A 700 -42.54 21.53 4.38
N LEU A 701 -42.15 20.57 3.55
CA LEU A 701 -40.76 20.25 3.24
C LEU A 701 -40.53 20.22 1.72
N PHE A 702 -39.70 21.13 1.23
CA PHE A 702 -39.17 21.05 -0.13
C PHE A 702 -37.91 20.18 -0.14
N TRP A 703 -37.82 19.25 -1.09
CA TRP A 703 -36.78 18.21 -1.11
C TRP A 703 -36.23 17.86 -2.49
N ASP A 704 -36.80 18.41 -3.58
CA ASP A 704 -36.37 18.15 -4.96
C ASP A 704 -36.39 19.46 -5.76
N TYR A 705 -35.25 19.76 -6.40
CA TYR A 705 -35.16 20.74 -7.46
C TYR A 705 -34.51 20.14 -8.71
N LYS A 706 -35.31 19.86 -9.75
CA LYS A 706 -34.87 19.34 -11.05
C LYS A 706 -33.94 18.11 -10.96
N LEU A 707 -34.05 17.30 -9.91
CA LEU A 707 -33.28 16.06 -9.83
C LEU A 707 -33.77 15.08 -10.89
N LYS A 708 -32.84 14.41 -11.55
CA LYS A 708 -33.14 13.47 -12.65
C LYS A 708 -33.94 12.28 -12.12
N ASP A 709 -35.07 12.00 -12.75
CA ASP A 709 -35.89 10.82 -12.44
C ASP A 709 -35.09 9.52 -12.59
N GLY A 710 -35.27 8.62 -11.64
CA GLY A 710 -34.53 7.35 -11.55
C GLY A 710 -33.06 7.47 -11.16
N SER A 711 -32.56 8.69 -10.86
CA SER A 711 -31.18 8.84 -10.36
C SER A 711 -31.06 8.50 -8.88
N GLU A 712 -29.86 8.05 -8.48
CA GLU A 712 -29.53 7.77 -7.08
C GLU A 712 -29.66 9.03 -6.20
N SER A 713 -29.25 10.21 -6.70
CA SER A 713 -29.40 11.48 -5.99
C SER A 713 -30.86 11.78 -5.61
N LYS A 714 -31.81 11.51 -6.52
CA LYS A 714 -33.24 11.70 -6.29
C LYS A 714 -33.80 10.68 -5.31
N ALA A 715 -33.41 9.41 -5.45
CA ALA A 715 -33.82 8.36 -4.52
C ALA A 715 -33.32 8.64 -3.08
N THR A 716 -32.05 9.04 -2.94
CA THR A 716 -31.48 9.43 -1.64
C THR A 716 -32.16 10.66 -1.06
N SER A 717 -32.39 11.70 -1.87
CA SER A 717 -33.10 12.90 -1.42
C SER A 717 -34.53 12.57 -1.00
N ARG A 718 -35.22 11.68 -1.71
CA ARG A 718 -36.56 11.21 -1.36
C ARG A 718 -36.59 10.47 -0.03
N ASN A 719 -35.71 9.50 0.16
CA ASN A 719 -35.65 8.70 1.39
C ASN A 719 -35.40 9.58 2.62
N LEU A 720 -34.48 10.52 2.51
CA LEU A 720 -34.21 11.50 3.56
C LEU A 720 -35.39 12.44 3.80
N ALA A 721 -36.08 12.87 2.74
CA ALA A 721 -37.29 13.69 2.86
C ALA A 721 -38.39 12.94 3.62
N ASP A 722 -38.62 11.66 3.30
CA ASP A 722 -39.57 10.82 4.02
C ASP A 722 -39.18 10.69 5.51
N MET A 723 -37.89 10.50 5.82
CA MET A 723 -37.40 10.49 7.22
C MET A 723 -37.66 11.81 7.97
N ILE A 724 -37.40 12.95 7.33
CA ILE A 724 -37.67 14.27 7.92
C ILE A 724 -39.18 14.47 8.11
N SER A 725 -39.99 14.11 7.10
CA SER A 725 -41.45 14.16 7.14
C SER A 725 -42.01 13.33 8.29
N ASP A 726 -41.55 12.08 8.45
CA ASP A 726 -41.99 11.18 9.51
C ASP A 726 -41.66 11.73 10.91
N LYS A 727 -40.50 12.38 11.05
CA LYS A 727 -40.07 12.97 12.33
C LYS A 727 -40.78 14.28 12.67
N THR A 728 -40.99 15.13 11.67
CA THR A 728 -41.56 16.48 11.86
C THR A 728 -43.08 16.53 11.74
N GLY A 729 -43.67 15.57 11.02
CA GLY A 729 -45.04 15.64 10.54
C GLY A 729 -45.24 16.56 9.33
N TYR A 730 -44.18 17.12 8.74
CA TYR A 730 -44.29 18.10 7.66
C TYR A 730 -44.64 17.44 6.33
N SER A 731 -45.57 18.05 5.59
CA SER A 731 -45.98 17.52 4.29
C SER A 731 -44.92 17.76 3.23
N LEU A 732 -44.56 16.70 2.49
CA LEU A 732 -43.64 16.82 1.35
C LEU A 732 -44.27 17.65 0.22
N VAL A 733 -43.55 18.67 -0.23
CA VAL A 733 -43.94 19.39 -1.44
C VAL A 733 -43.47 18.60 -2.65
N MET A 734 -44.42 18.11 -3.44
CA MET A 734 -44.11 17.36 -4.65
C MET A 734 -43.68 18.30 -5.79
N PRO A 735 -42.54 18.04 -6.46
CA PRO A 735 -42.03 18.87 -7.53
C PRO A 735 -43.01 18.91 -8.72
N GLY A 736 -43.47 20.11 -9.10
CA GLY A 736 -44.25 20.33 -10.31
C GLY A 736 -43.40 20.36 -11.60
N PRO A 737 -44.01 20.41 -12.80
CA PRO A 737 -43.28 20.44 -14.07
C PRO A 737 -42.49 21.74 -14.32
N ASN A 738 -42.91 22.85 -13.71
CA ASN A 738 -42.33 24.18 -13.91
C ASN A 738 -41.85 24.77 -12.57
N GLN A 739 -40.87 24.13 -11.93
CA GLN A 739 -40.31 24.59 -10.65
C GLN A 739 -39.63 25.96 -10.78
N SER A 740 -39.91 26.86 -9.85
CA SER A 740 -39.17 28.12 -9.70
C SER A 740 -37.90 27.83 -8.91
N GLY A 741 -36.75 28.27 -9.41
CA GLY A 741 -35.48 28.13 -8.69
C GLY A 741 -35.09 29.39 -7.93
N GLY A 742 -33.77 29.57 -7.75
CA GLY A 742 -33.15 30.74 -7.13
C GLY A 742 -32.82 30.56 -5.66
N GLY A 743 -33.32 29.51 -5.02
CA GLY A 743 -33.07 29.22 -3.62
C GLY A 743 -31.74 28.53 -3.36
N PHE A 744 -31.30 28.58 -2.10
CA PHE A 744 -30.06 27.94 -1.67
C PHE A 744 -30.08 26.43 -1.96
N THR A 745 -31.15 25.74 -1.54
CA THR A 745 -31.26 24.28 -1.68
C THR A 745 -31.44 23.86 -3.13
N ASP A 746 -32.07 24.71 -3.97
CA ASP A 746 -32.18 24.48 -5.41
C ASP A 746 -30.80 24.45 -6.06
N TRP A 747 -29.97 25.44 -5.74
CA TRP A 747 -28.60 25.53 -6.21
C TRP A 747 -27.72 24.41 -5.69
N PHE A 748 -27.85 24.05 -4.40
CA PHE A 748 -27.10 22.95 -3.81
C PHE A 748 -27.41 21.63 -4.51
N MET A 749 -28.70 21.28 -4.66
CA MET A 749 -29.12 20.07 -5.36
C MET A 749 -28.68 20.07 -6.83
N HIS A 750 -28.87 21.19 -7.52
CA HIS A 750 -28.53 21.30 -8.94
C HIS A 750 -27.03 21.23 -9.22
N SER A 751 -26.20 21.89 -8.40
CA SER A 751 -24.78 22.09 -8.68
C SER A 751 -23.89 21.09 -7.96
N GLN A 752 -24.25 20.71 -6.72
CA GLN A 752 -23.49 19.76 -5.91
C GLN A 752 -23.99 18.32 -6.07
N ASN A 753 -25.17 18.12 -6.69
CA ASN A 753 -25.80 16.82 -6.89
C ASN A 753 -25.96 16.00 -5.59
N LYS A 754 -26.27 16.70 -4.49
CA LYS A 754 -26.42 16.15 -3.14
C LYS A 754 -27.74 16.59 -2.51
N PRO A 755 -28.27 15.82 -1.55
CA PRO A 755 -29.55 16.14 -0.90
C PRO A 755 -29.51 17.49 -0.17
N ALA A 756 -30.54 18.31 -0.38
CA ALA A 756 -30.81 19.47 0.45
C ALA A 756 -32.30 19.70 0.67
N PHE A 757 -32.63 20.32 1.80
CA PHE A 757 -34.01 20.42 2.27
C PHE A 757 -34.36 21.82 2.72
N THR A 758 -35.56 22.28 2.39
CA THR A 758 -36.12 23.53 2.91
C THR A 758 -37.36 23.22 3.74
N PRO A 759 -37.23 23.08 5.07
CA PRO A 759 -38.36 22.98 5.99
C PRO A 759 -38.97 24.36 6.24
N GLU A 760 -40.28 24.48 6.06
CA GLU A 760 -41.08 25.64 6.42
C GLU A 760 -41.73 25.39 7.78
N ILE A 761 -41.08 25.80 8.88
CA ILE A 761 -41.51 25.49 10.24
C ILE A 761 -42.81 26.20 10.63
N SER A 762 -43.50 25.67 11.65
CA SER A 762 -44.78 26.20 12.17
C SER A 762 -45.94 26.12 11.20
N PRO A 763 -47.19 25.99 11.71
CA PRO A 763 -48.39 26.20 10.89
C PRO A 763 -48.37 27.56 10.16
N PRO A 764 -49.10 27.72 9.04
CA PRO A 764 -49.15 28.97 8.29
C PRO A 764 -49.53 30.18 9.17
N VAL A 765 -48.67 31.20 9.24
CA VAL A 765 -48.93 32.43 10.02
C VAL A 765 -49.21 33.68 9.17
N GLY A 766 -49.08 33.60 7.84
CA GLY A 766 -49.24 34.73 6.93
C GLY A 766 -47.96 35.57 6.79
N GLU A 767 -48.09 36.81 6.32
CA GLU A 767 -46.95 37.72 6.11
C GLU A 767 -46.48 38.40 7.41
N ARG A 768 -46.06 37.61 8.41
CA ARG A 768 -45.57 38.10 9.71
C ARG A 768 -44.61 37.10 10.36
N PRO A 769 -43.88 37.48 11.43
CA PRO A 769 -43.08 36.53 12.18
C PRO A 769 -43.94 35.45 12.84
N VAL A 770 -43.37 34.25 12.97
CA VAL A 770 -43.99 33.14 13.71
C VAL A 770 -44.10 33.50 15.20
N PRO A 771 -45.26 33.34 15.85
CA PRO A 771 -45.40 33.57 17.28
C PRO A 771 -44.51 32.65 18.12
N LEU A 772 -43.87 33.21 19.15
CA LEU A 772 -43.01 32.44 20.08
C LEU A 772 -43.73 31.27 20.77
N SER A 773 -45.05 31.37 20.95
CA SER A 773 -45.87 30.26 21.48
C SER A 773 -45.76 28.97 20.67
N ASN A 774 -45.33 29.05 19.41
CA ASN A 774 -45.18 27.90 18.54
C ASN A 774 -43.81 27.21 18.72
N PHE A 775 -42.85 27.86 19.40
CA PHE A 775 -41.47 27.36 19.49
C PHE A 775 -41.40 25.95 20.11
N SER A 776 -42.13 25.67 21.19
CA SER A 776 -42.12 24.34 21.81
C SER A 776 -42.56 23.22 20.85
N SER A 777 -43.53 23.49 19.97
CA SER A 777 -43.96 22.53 18.95
C SER A 777 -42.89 22.36 17.88
N ILE A 778 -42.34 23.47 17.38
CA ILE A 778 -41.26 23.49 16.38
C ILE A 778 -40.05 22.71 16.89
N TRP A 779 -39.66 22.95 18.14
CA TRP A 779 -38.55 22.27 18.80
C TRP A 779 -38.78 20.76 18.83
N ASN A 780 -39.92 20.29 19.34
CA ASN A 780 -40.23 18.86 19.40
C ASN A 780 -40.22 18.16 18.02
N GLN A 781 -40.64 18.88 16.98
CA GLN A 781 -40.63 18.39 15.60
C GLN A 781 -39.21 18.31 15.02
N ASN A 782 -38.30 19.23 15.38
CA ASN A 782 -37.05 19.44 14.64
C ASN A 782 -35.77 19.12 15.43
N HIS A 783 -35.80 19.03 16.76
CA HIS A 783 -34.62 19.02 17.63
C HIS A 783 -33.60 17.93 17.32
N SER A 784 -33.96 16.82 16.68
CA SER A 784 -33.05 15.74 16.29
C SER A 784 -32.71 15.67 14.80
N ILE A 785 -33.22 16.58 13.96
CA ILE A 785 -32.99 16.55 12.50
C ILE A 785 -31.52 16.71 12.14
N GLY A 786 -30.79 17.60 12.81
CA GLY A 786 -29.34 17.75 12.59
C GLY A 786 -28.56 16.46 12.87
N LEU A 787 -28.89 15.77 13.97
CA LEU A 787 -28.26 14.49 14.34
C LEU A 787 -28.65 13.35 13.38
N MET A 788 -29.93 13.28 13.00
CA MET A 788 -30.43 12.30 12.03
C MET A 788 -29.67 12.41 10.70
N LEU A 789 -29.54 13.62 10.17
CA LEU A 789 -28.84 13.87 8.91
C LEU A 789 -27.32 13.66 9.04
N ALA A 790 -26.74 13.97 10.20
CA ALA A 790 -25.33 13.71 10.46
C ALA A 790 -25.03 12.21 10.46
N GLU A 791 -25.87 11.40 11.11
CA GLU A 791 -25.68 9.95 11.12
C GLU A 791 -25.78 9.35 9.72
N GLU A 792 -26.80 9.75 8.96
CA GLU A 792 -26.97 9.26 7.59
C GLU A 792 -25.81 9.69 6.70
N ALA A 793 -25.38 10.96 6.77
CA ALA A 793 -24.23 11.46 6.03
C ALA A 793 -22.96 10.66 6.35
N TYR A 794 -22.72 10.34 7.62
CA TYR A 794 -21.56 9.53 8.00
C TYR A 794 -21.64 8.11 7.43
N ARG A 795 -22.80 7.45 7.52
CA ARG A 795 -23.00 6.08 7.01
C ARG A 795 -22.77 6.00 5.50
N ASN A 796 -23.15 7.03 4.75
CA ASN A 796 -23.11 7.06 3.28
C ASN A 796 -22.00 7.94 2.68
N ARG A 797 -21.06 8.44 3.47
CA ARG A 797 -20.04 9.42 3.04
C ARG A 797 -19.17 9.01 1.84
N ASN A 798 -18.99 7.71 1.61
CA ASN A 798 -18.19 7.17 0.50
C ASN A 798 -19.00 6.95 -0.78
N ASN A 799 -20.33 7.01 -0.69
CA ASN A 799 -21.28 6.76 -1.78
C ASN A 799 -21.98 8.07 -2.20
N ARG A 800 -21.37 9.22 -1.90
CA ARG A 800 -21.93 10.57 -2.14
C ARG A 800 -20.96 11.48 -2.86
#